data_AF-A0A165DVU9-F1
#
_entry.id   AF-A0A165DVU9-F1
#
_cell.length_a   1.000
_cell.length_b   1.000
_cell.length_c   1.000
_cell.angle_alpha   90.00
_cell.angle_beta   90.00
_cell.angle_gamma   90.00
#
_symmetry.space_group_name_H-M   'P 1'
#
loop_
_entity.id
_entity.type
_entity.pdbx_description
1 polymer ?
#
loop_
_entity_poly.entity_id
_entity_poly.type
_entity_poly.pdbx_seq_one_letter_code
_entity_poly.pdbx_strand_id
1 'polypeptide(L)'
;MAVIDMLLCPPLDGTVSVLPGFLDFHAHYNPTVSLFELVSDDEHNDDATISFQQFAHATHRIAHIFHPLRPSSGRIVVALLISSDGLLHHALLVGLIRAGIIPFPMMPRNSAPAIISMLERTDCHHIISQPAFAPLIAAIRSTNTDYIIHLHDLPAISAIFPELIQKANATVPEPYPLSQLAVAPLDIVFYLHSSGSTGLPKPIPLSQRDILSWCCSSSHIDARDHGLHWGAMSLPAFHMLGIIIGLFTPLMSGRSSALFLPRAHRSLPPVIPTPENTITAARHAHIDILMVVPTFLEAWAKDDGSVRYLSSLSAVTFSGGPVSNASGTRLAAAGVNLYSIYGGTEFGAPVRIFDLDDDPHNIRDAKKKTRLDWNYMQFYEKCMPRWVPEVNGLYELQLLSCPGHSLSVENLPNGECGYATSDLWEPHPSKPGLWRIVGRKDDIIVLSTGEKVSAEQERTICSSPMVGGALMFGRGHAHLGVLVEPHPSEVVVPQDESALAKLRNALWPYVEEANRMMPAFARIYKEMILVTDPSRPLVRAGKGTVIRAPSLALYETEIEALYKAVEESSNLIDVESPRSWTESEVAEWLAIQATSVNNHHTVTKSKDLFEQGFDSLSATLLRNRIIGALSASSDVAANTASREIHSDFVFSYPTIGELAAAISNLVNPGSPTRLAVKSPVQHMTMLIQKHAADLTPAPNLDDVDGAGRRIIMITGTTGTLGAHVLAASLVDERVARIIAVNRGSSLLERHRKAFEAARLPLDILSNKKLSFLGCDFDQDDLGLDCATVKELRSTVTHVVHSAWRLDFNLSLSSFEGHISAVVRLMKTLPRAHLIFTSSVSAVQSWNISEQGLSVPEVPIEDPTVAIGTGYGMSKYVVEQILSKASNIGWHTTTVRIGQICGSVETGAWKSSEWVPSLLKSSIALGCLPIMEGTVSWIPMPAVALSVIDVVMTEKYPVLVNLSHPRPTPSHDVFHAFNSALGLGLPFVSMERWVLKLEQFAKRPSAKDISDMPGIKLLDFFRALTMRMKQTKDAQTISYEMGGLPLLATSEASQLCPTVRDLRPLCPEYATAWVKFWRNEGFIV
;
A
#
# COMPACT_ATOMS: atom_id res chain seq x y z
N MET A 1 -40.05 21.66 -38.46
CA MET A 1 -40.41 20.64 -37.46
C MET A 1 -40.22 19.29 -38.13
N ALA A 2 -39.00 18.74 -38.06
CA ALA A 2 -38.77 17.34 -38.39
C ALA A 2 -39.16 16.56 -37.13
N VAL A 3 -40.18 15.71 -37.24
CA VAL A 3 -40.50 14.72 -36.22
C VAL A 3 -39.27 13.83 -36.15
N ILE A 4 -38.49 13.93 -35.07
CA ILE A 4 -37.43 12.98 -34.75
C ILE A 4 -38.18 11.66 -34.55
N ASP A 5 -38.01 10.68 -35.44
CA ASP A 5 -38.52 9.32 -35.26
C ASP A 5 -37.99 8.81 -33.92
N MET A 6 -38.83 8.81 -32.89
CA MET A 6 -38.49 8.26 -31.59
C MET A 6 -38.32 6.76 -31.75
N LEU A 7 -37.09 6.29 -31.57
CA LEU A 7 -36.76 4.87 -31.54
C LEU A 7 -37.65 4.16 -30.49
N LEU A 8 -38.43 3.19 -30.95
CA LEU A 8 -39.35 2.47 -30.08
C LEU A 8 -38.58 1.43 -29.27
N CYS A 9 -38.61 1.51 -27.95
CA CYS A 9 -37.95 0.54 -27.08
C CYS A 9 -38.97 -0.46 -26.49
N PRO A 10 -38.56 -1.71 -26.22
CA PRO A 10 -39.43 -2.68 -25.57
C PRO A 10 -39.81 -2.22 -24.15
N PRO A 11 -41.03 -2.58 -23.70
CA PRO A 11 -41.48 -2.31 -22.33
C PRO A 11 -40.70 -3.17 -21.33
N LEU A 12 -40.32 -2.57 -20.20
CA LEU A 12 -39.58 -3.23 -19.11
C LEU A 12 -40.51 -3.78 -18.00
N ASP A 13 -41.78 -4.02 -18.33
CA ASP A 13 -42.82 -4.50 -17.41
C ASP A 13 -43.03 -6.03 -17.46
N GLY A 14 -42.28 -6.73 -18.32
CA GLY A 14 -42.35 -8.17 -18.51
C GLY A 14 -43.42 -8.65 -19.49
N THR A 15 -44.12 -7.73 -20.17
CA THR A 15 -45.07 -8.09 -21.25
C THR A 15 -44.38 -8.68 -22.48
N VAL A 16 -43.10 -8.33 -22.70
CA VAL A 16 -42.23 -8.90 -23.73
C VAL A 16 -41.10 -9.65 -23.03
N SER A 17 -40.83 -10.90 -23.45
CA SER A 17 -39.69 -11.64 -22.93
C SER A 17 -38.37 -10.98 -23.35
N VAL A 18 -37.32 -11.10 -22.54
CA VAL A 18 -36.04 -10.42 -22.84
C VAL A 18 -35.38 -11.12 -24.02
N LEU A 19 -35.22 -12.45 -23.96
CA LEU A 19 -34.66 -13.25 -25.05
C LEU A 19 -35.68 -14.30 -25.54
N PRO A 20 -35.90 -14.42 -26.87
CA PRO A 20 -35.49 -13.49 -27.92
C PRO A 20 -36.44 -12.27 -28.05
N GLY A 21 -37.42 -12.07 -27.16
CA GLY A 21 -38.52 -11.13 -27.38
C GLY A 21 -38.11 -9.67 -27.61
N PHE A 22 -37.13 -9.12 -26.89
CA PHE A 22 -36.64 -7.75 -27.15
C PHE A 22 -35.97 -7.64 -28.52
N LEU A 23 -35.26 -8.68 -28.96
CA LEU A 23 -34.68 -8.73 -30.30
C LEU A 23 -35.76 -8.75 -31.37
N ASP A 24 -36.80 -9.58 -31.20
CA ASP A 24 -37.92 -9.66 -32.15
C ASP A 24 -38.72 -8.36 -32.21
N PHE A 25 -38.87 -7.69 -31.06
CA PHE A 25 -39.44 -6.36 -30.97
C PHE A 25 -38.64 -5.36 -31.83
N HIS A 26 -37.32 -5.28 -31.63
CA HIS A 26 -36.50 -4.37 -32.43
C HIS A 26 -36.38 -4.79 -33.90
N ALA A 27 -36.37 -6.09 -34.23
CA ALA A 27 -36.37 -6.55 -35.62
C ALA A 27 -37.68 -6.17 -36.36
N HIS A 28 -38.79 -6.02 -35.62
CA HIS A 28 -40.06 -5.56 -36.18
C HIS A 28 -40.14 -4.03 -36.28
N TYR A 29 -39.83 -3.31 -35.18
CA TYR A 29 -40.04 -1.86 -35.09
C TYR A 29 -38.82 -1.02 -35.48
N ASN A 30 -37.61 -1.56 -35.37
CA ASN A 30 -36.33 -0.87 -35.62
C ASN A 30 -35.36 -1.71 -36.48
N PRO A 31 -35.81 -2.34 -37.59
CA PRO A 31 -35.05 -3.39 -38.28
C PRO A 31 -33.67 -2.97 -38.75
N THR A 32 -33.51 -1.72 -39.19
CA THR A 32 -32.28 -1.19 -39.79
C THR A 32 -31.35 -0.52 -38.78
N VAL A 33 -31.77 -0.36 -37.52
CA VAL A 33 -30.92 0.27 -36.50
C VAL A 33 -29.81 -0.70 -36.11
N SER A 34 -28.59 -0.17 -35.97
CA SER A 34 -27.42 -0.93 -35.55
C SER A 34 -27.59 -1.43 -34.11
N LEU A 35 -27.53 -2.75 -33.93
CA LEU A 35 -27.40 -3.40 -32.63
C LEU A 35 -25.94 -3.44 -32.20
N PHE A 36 -25.03 -3.71 -33.14
CA PHE A 36 -23.59 -3.77 -32.90
C PHE A 36 -22.82 -2.91 -33.88
N GLU A 37 -21.83 -2.20 -33.34
CA GLU A 37 -20.72 -1.62 -34.09
C GLU A 37 -19.51 -2.54 -33.91
N LEU A 38 -18.90 -2.95 -35.02
CA LEU A 38 -17.82 -3.94 -35.04
C LEU A 38 -16.54 -3.24 -35.49
N VAL A 39 -15.59 -3.15 -34.58
CA VAL A 39 -14.46 -2.23 -34.68
C VAL A 39 -13.16 -3.00 -34.83
N SER A 40 -12.33 -2.58 -35.79
CA SER A 40 -10.98 -3.13 -35.97
C SER A 40 -10.05 -2.83 -34.78
N ASP A 41 -9.14 -3.75 -34.46
CA ASP A 41 -8.07 -3.54 -33.47
C ASP A 41 -6.86 -2.75 -34.03
N ASP A 42 -6.83 -2.48 -35.35
CA ASP A 42 -5.87 -1.62 -36.05
C ASP A 42 -6.58 -0.43 -36.73
N GLU A 43 -5.96 0.76 -36.73
CA GLU A 43 -6.48 2.02 -37.30
C GLU A 43 -6.73 2.01 -38.83
N HIS A 44 -6.40 0.92 -39.54
CA HIS A 44 -6.33 0.86 -41.00
C HIS A 44 -7.31 -0.15 -41.67
N ASN A 45 -8.43 -0.53 -41.04
CA ASN A 45 -9.37 -1.54 -41.61
C ASN A 45 -10.86 -1.16 -41.49
N ASP A 46 -11.67 -1.69 -42.43
CA ASP A 46 -13.12 -1.46 -42.57
C ASP A 46 -13.91 -1.93 -41.34
N ASP A 47 -14.50 -0.99 -40.59
CA ASP A 47 -15.53 -1.29 -39.59
C ASP A 47 -16.79 -1.87 -40.23
N ALA A 48 -17.57 -2.59 -39.44
CA ALA A 48 -18.85 -3.15 -39.86
C ALA A 48 -19.93 -2.87 -38.82
N THR A 49 -21.19 -2.92 -39.26
CA THR A 49 -22.34 -2.82 -38.37
C THR A 49 -23.26 -4.02 -38.57
N ILE A 50 -23.93 -4.43 -37.50
CA ILE A 50 -24.97 -5.45 -37.54
C ILE A 50 -26.25 -4.84 -36.99
N SER A 51 -27.27 -4.77 -37.84
CA SER A 51 -28.60 -4.30 -37.47
C SER A 51 -29.38 -5.32 -36.64
N PHE A 52 -30.44 -4.88 -35.94
CA PHE A 52 -31.35 -5.77 -35.23
C PHE A 52 -31.92 -6.87 -36.12
N GLN A 53 -32.31 -6.55 -37.36
CA GLN A 53 -32.83 -7.54 -38.30
C GLN A 53 -31.78 -8.58 -38.69
N GLN A 54 -30.55 -8.16 -39.01
CA GLN A 54 -29.46 -9.08 -39.34
C GLN A 54 -29.11 -10.01 -38.17
N PHE A 55 -29.11 -9.48 -36.94
CA PHE A 55 -28.90 -10.30 -35.76
C PHE A 55 -30.07 -11.27 -35.51
N ALA A 56 -31.32 -10.84 -35.71
CA ALA A 56 -32.49 -11.73 -35.65
C ALA A 56 -32.37 -12.87 -36.67
N HIS A 57 -32.02 -12.57 -37.92
CA HIS A 57 -31.76 -13.57 -38.96
C HIS A 57 -30.68 -14.59 -38.53
N ALA A 58 -29.56 -14.12 -37.98
CA ALA A 58 -28.52 -14.99 -37.43
C ALA A 58 -29.07 -15.95 -36.36
N THR A 59 -29.92 -15.47 -35.44
CA THR A 59 -30.52 -16.32 -34.40
C THR A 59 -31.51 -17.35 -34.96
N HIS A 60 -32.23 -17.04 -36.05
CA HIS A 60 -33.08 -18.01 -36.74
C HIS A 60 -32.26 -19.11 -37.41
N ARG A 61 -31.15 -18.77 -38.07
CA ARG A 61 -30.22 -19.75 -38.68
C ARG A 61 -29.69 -20.72 -37.61
N ILE A 62 -29.25 -20.19 -36.47
CA ILE A 62 -28.79 -21.00 -35.32
C ILE A 62 -29.90 -21.90 -34.79
N ALA A 63 -31.12 -21.37 -34.65
CA ALA A 63 -32.26 -22.14 -34.15
C ALA A 63 -32.60 -23.34 -35.05
N HIS A 64 -32.52 -23.16 -36.38
CA HIS A 64 -32.68 -24.26 -37.35
C HIS A 64 -31.54 -25.27 -37.28
N ILE A 65 -30.28 -24.82 -37.18
CA ILE A 65 -29.10 -25.70 -37.07
C ILE A 65 -29.23 -26.64 -35.86
N PHE A 66 -29.68 -26.12 -34.71
CA PHE A 66 -29.78 -26.90 -33.47
C PHE A 66 -31.19 -27.43 -33.18
N HIS A 67 -32.15 -27.28 -34.10
CA HIS A 67 -33.50 -27.87 -33.99
C HIS A 67 -33.49 -29.37 -33.68
N PRO A 68 -32.59 -30.20 -34.27
CA PRO A 68 -32.58 -31.64 -33.99
C PRO A 68 -32.28 -32.00 -32.52
N LEU A 69 -31.75 -31.07 -31.72
CA LEU A 69 -31.48 -31.30 -30.30
C LEU A 69 -32.72 -31.09 -29.42
N ARG A 70 -33.78 -30.48 -29.97
CA ARG A 70 -34.97 -30.17 -29.19
C ARG A 70 -35.70 -31.47 -28.80
N PRO A 71 -35.98 -31.71 -27.51
CA PRO A 71 -36.73 -32.89 -27.09
C PRO A 71 -38.21 -32.77 -27.48
N SER A 72 -38.91 -33.90 -27.56
CA SER A 72 -40.35 -33.95 -27.79
C SER A 72 -41.18 -33.36 -26.64
N SER A 73 -40.61 -33.28 -25.43
CA SER A 73 -41.18 -32.58 -24.27
C SER A 73 -40.06 -31.98 -23.39
N GLY A 74 -40.33 -30.82 -22.78
CA GLY A 74 -39.38 -30.12 -21.91
C GLY A 74 -38.33 -29.27 -22.66
N ARG A 75 -37.28 -28.86 -21.94
CA ARG A 75 -36.15 -28.09 -22.46
C ARG A 75 -34.86 -28.76 -22.01
N ILE A 76 -33.84 -28.73 -22.86
CA ILE A 76 -32.52 -29.31 -22.57
C ILE A 76 -31.50 -28.22 -22.27
N VAL A 77 -30.48 -28.56 -21.49
CA VAL A 77 -29.31 -27.71 -21.26
C VAL A 77 -28.22 -28.08 -22.27
N VAL A 78 -27.60 -27.06 -22.88
CA VAL A 78 -26.46 -27.23 -23.80
C VAL A 78 -25.31 -26.36 -23.34
N ALA A 79 -24.20 -26.97 -22.96
CA ALA A 79 -22.99 -26.26 -22.55
C ALA A 79 -22.23 -25.70 -23.77
N LEU A 80 -21.73 -24.47 -23.66
CA LEU A 80 -20.88 -23.85 -24.66
C LEU A 80 -19.44 -23.80 -24.16
N LEU A 81 -18.59 -24.67 -24.70
CA LEU A 81 -17.15 -24.68 -24.44
C LEU A 81 -16.42 -24.19 -25.68
N ILE A 82 -16.52 -22.88 -25.93
CA ILE A 82 -16.03 -22.23 -27.15
C ILE A 82 -15.21 -20.98 -26.83
N SER A 83 -14.31 -20.62 -27.75
CA SER A 83 -13.60 -19.34 -27.76
C SER A 83 -13.88 -18.68 -29.08
N SER A 84 -14.91 -17.83 -29.08
CA SER A 84 -15.46 -17.16 -30.27
C SER A 84 -15.47 -15.64 -30.07
N ASP A 85 -15.59 -14.90 -31.17
CA ASP A 85 -15.85 -13.47 -31.13
C ASP A 85 -17.20 -13.17 -30.43
N GLY A 86 -17.31 -11.99 -29.82
CA GLY A 86 -18.49 -11.61 -29.02
C GLY A 86 -19.80 -11.66 -29.81
N LEU A 87 -19.77 -11.23 -31.08
CA LEU A 87 -20.93 -11.28 -31.97
C LEU A 87 -21.50 -12.70 -32.13
N LEU A 88 -20.63 -13.67 -32.46
CA LEU A 88 -21.05 -15.07 -32.66
C LEU A 88 -21.52 -15.69 -31.34
N HIS A 89 -20.85 -15.36 -30.23
CA HIS A 89 -21.23 -15.86 -28.91
C HIS A 89 -22.63 -15.41 -28.50
N HIS A 90 -22.94 -14.12 -28.66
CA HIS A 90 -24.26 -13.58 -28.37
C HIS A 90 -25.32 -14.17 -29.32
N ALA A 91 -25.01 -14.33 -30.60
CA ALA A 91 -25.94 -14.96 -31.56
C ALA A 91 -26.26 -16.41 -31.18
N LEU A 92 -25.26 -17.19 -30.75
CA LEU A 92 -25.44 -18.56 -30.26
C LEU A 92 -26.32 -18.61 -29.03
N LEU A 93 -26.08 -17.74 -28.05
CA LEU A 93 -26.90 -17.65 -26.85
C LEU A 93 -28.39 -17.45 -27.22
N VAL A 94 -28.68 -16.42 -28.02
CA VAL A 94 -30.07 -16.07 -28.37
C VAL A 94 -30.70 -17.09 -29.32
N GLY A 95 -29.94 -17.62 -30.27
CA GLY A 95 -30.42 -18.63 -31.22
C GLY A 95 -30.78 -19.97 -30.57
N LEU A 96 -30.00 -20.41 -29.56
CA LEU A 96 -30.33 -21.59 -28.77
C LEU A 96 -31.59 -21.37 -27.93
N ILE A 97 -31.72 -20.21 -27.29
CA ILE A 97 -32.95 -19.84 -26.55
C ILE A 97 -34.16 -19.84 -27.49
N ARG A 98 -34.01 -19.31 -28.71
CA ARG A 98 -35.05 -19.34 -29.75
C ARG A 98 -35.44 -20.76 -30.14
N ALA A 99 -34.50 -21.71 -30.17
CA ALA A 99 -34.77 -23.13 -30.40
C ALA A 99 -35.46 -23.84 -29.22
N GLY A 100 -35.67 -23.16 -28.08
CA GLY A 100 -36.18 -23.76 -26.85
C GLY A 100 -35.11 -24.51 -26.04
N ILE A 101 -33.84 -24.25 -26.32
CA ILE A 101 -32.68 -24.81 -25.60
C ILE A 101 -32.23 -23.83 -24.52
N ILE A 102 -31.78 -24.35 -23.38
CA ILE A 102 -31.20 -23.57 -22.28
C ILE A 102 -29.68 -23.57 -22.46
N PRO A 103 -29.06 -22.52 -23.02
CA PRO A 103 -27.62 -22.47 -23.17
C PRO A 103 -26.94 -22.31 -21.80
N PHE A 104 -25.74 -22.87 -21.69
CA PHE A 104 -24.87 -22.70 -20.53
C PHE A 104 -23.45 -22.33 -21.01
N PRO A 105 -23.17 -21.03 -21.21
CA PRO A 105 -21.81 -20.56 -21.48
C PRO A 105 -20.87 -20.94 -20.34
N MET A 106 -19.83 -21.72 -20.67
CA MET A 106 -18.83 -22.17 -19.71
C MET A 106 -17.45 -21.67 -20.09
N MET A 107 -16.67 -21.28 -19.08
CA MET A 107 -15.27 -20.93 -19.21
C MET A 107 -14.42 -22.13 -19.67
N PRO A 108 -13.78 -22.10 -20.85
CA PRO A 108 -12.96 -23.22 -21.32
C PRO A 108 -11.64 -23.39 -20.54
N ARG A 109 -11.27 -22.43 -19.69
CA ARG A 109 -10.13 -22.53 -18.76
C ARG A 109 -10.46 -23.28 -17.46
N ASN A 110 -11.72 -23.61 -17.21
CA ASN A 110 -12.08 -24.42 -16.05
C ASN A 110 -11.50 -25.84 -16.19
N SER A 111 -11.15 -26.45 -15.06
CA SER A 111 -10.66 -27.82 -15.05
C SER A 111 -11.76 -28.81 -15.47
N ALA A 112 -11.36 -29.97 -16.00
CA ALA A 112 -12.33 -31.02 -16.36
C ALA A 112 -13.26 -31.42 -15.19
N PRO A 113 -12.77 -31.59 -13.93
CA PRO A 113 -13.66 -31.86 -12.79
C PRO A 113 -14.66 -30.73 -12.50
N ALA A 114 -14.26 -29.47 -12.67
CA ALA A 114 -15.17 -28.33 -12.48
C ALA A 114 -16.28 -28.33 -13.53
N ILE A 115 -15.95 -28.60 -14.79
CA ILE A 115 -16.92 -28.68 -15.88
C ILE A 115 -17.89 -29.84 -15.64
N ILE A 116 -17.39 -31.03 -15.32
CA ILE A 116 -18.22 -32.21 -15.04
C ILE A 116 -19.21 -31.92 -13.91
N SER A 117 -18.74 -31.34 -12.80
CA SER A 117 -19.61 -30.99 -11.68
C SER A 117 -20.74 -30.05 -12.10
N MET A 118 -20.49 -29.10 -13.00
CA MET A 118 -21.54 -28.21 -13.51
C MET A 118 -22.49 -28.92 -14.49
N LEU A 119 -21.97 -29.82 -15.34
CA LEU A 119 -22.79 -30.62 -16.25
C LEU A 119 -23.76 -31.50 -15.46
N GLU A 120 -23.26 -32.26 -14.49
CA GLU A 120 -24.06 -33.14 -13.63
C GLU A 120 -25.15 -32.37 -12.86
N ARG A 121 -24.80 -31.20 -12.29
CA ARG A 121 -25.74 -30.37 -11.53
C ARG A 121 -26.82 -29.71 -12.37
N THR A 122 -26.65 -29.67 -13.69
CA THR A 122 -27.62 -29.10 -14.64
C THR A 122 -28.24 -30.15 -15.56
N ASP A 123 -27.96 -31.43 -15.34
CA ASP A 123 -28.39 -32.54 -16.21
C ASP A 123 -28.02 -32.29 -17.69
N CYS A 124 -26.84 -31.71 -17.93
CA CYS A 124 -26.40 -31.27 -19.24
C CYS A 124 -25.58 -32.35 -19.97
N HIS A 125 -26.21 -32.98 -20.97
CA HIS A 125 -25.59 -34.04 -21.78
C HIS A 125 -25.04 -33.59 -23.15
N HIS A 126 -25.16 -32.31 -23.48
CA HIS A 126 -24.78 -31.77 -24.79
C HIS A 126 -23.77 -30.64 -24.66
N ILE A 127 -22.69 -30.71 -25.44
CA ILE A 127 -21.65 -29.67 -25.48
C ILE A 127 -21.44 -29.21 -26.92
N ILE A 128 -21.58 -27.92 -27.16
CA ILE A 128 -21.07 -27.28 -28.38
C ILE A 128 -19.60 -26.90 -28.13
N SER A 129 -18.71 -27.38 -29.00
CA SER A 129 -17.26 -27.22 -28.86
C SER A 129 -16.60 -26.93 -30.22
N GLN A 130 -15.29 -26.74 -30.21
CA GLN A 130 -14.46 -26.51 -31.39
C GLN A 130 -13.15 -27.32 -31.29
N PRO A 131 -12.48 -27.64 -32.41
CA PRO A 131 -11.31 -28.53 -32.42
C PRO A 131 -10.19 -28.14 -31.43
N ALA A 132 -10.03 -26.85 -31.17
CA ALA A 132 -9.05 -26.33 -30.20
C ALA A 132 -9.23 -26.88 -28.76
N PHE A 133 -10.41 -27.38 -28.40
CA PHE A 133 -10.69 -27.93 -27.07
C PHE A 133 -10.76 -29.46 -27.03
N ALA A 134 -10.35 -30.16 -28.10
CA ALA A 134 -10.34 -31.62 -28.11
C ALA A 134 -9.60 -32.25 -26.90
N PRO A 135 -8.44 -31.73 -26.42
CA PRO A 135 -7.78 -32.26 -25.23
C PRO A 135 -8.62 -32.12 -23.95
N LEU A 136 -9.30 -30.99 -23.76
CA LEU A 136 -10.17 -30.76 -22.61
C LEU A 136 -11.38 -31.70 -22.64
N ILE A 137 -11.99 -31.88 -23.82
CA ILE A 137 -13.10 -32.81 -24.01
C ILE A 137 -12.68 -34.26 -23.73
N ALA A 138 -11.47 -34.66 -24.15
CA ALA A 138 -10.91 -35.97 -23.83
C ALA A 138 -10.75 -36.15 -22.32
N ALA A 139 -10.23 -35.15 -21.61
CA ALA A 139 -10.10 -35.16 -20.15
C ALA A 139 -11.45 -35.23 -19.42
N ILE A 140 -12.47 -34.53 -19.92
CA ILE A 140 -13.84 -34.60 -19.39
C ILE A 140 -14.37 -36.04 -19.52
N ARG A 141 -14.24 -36.65 -20.70
CA ARG A 141 -14.69 -38.03 -20.95
C ARG A 141 -13.93 -39.09 -20.16
N SER A 142 -12.64 -38.88 -19.90
CA SER A 142 -11.84 -39.85 -19.13
C SER A 142 -12.12 -39.84 -17.64
N THR A 143 -12.66 -38.72 -17.11
CA THR A 143 -12.85 -38.54 -15.66
C THR A 143 -14.15 -39.18 -15.14
N ASN A 144 -15.18 -39.28 -15.99
CA ASN A 144 -16.43 -39.96 -15.64
C ASN A 144 -16.98 -40.71 -16.86
N THR A 145 -16.76 -42.03 -16.91
CA THR A 145 -17.16 -42.89 -18.04
C THR A 145 -18.66 -43.14 -18.11
N ASP A 146 -19.38 -42.92 -17.02
CA ASP A 146 -20.81 -43.25 -16.89
C ASP A 146 -21.72 -42.06 -17.28
N TYR A 147 -21.15 -40.86 -17.41
CA TYR A 147 -21.87 -39.64 -17.82
C TYR A 147 -21.78 -39.42 -19.34
N ILE A 148 -22.86 -39.74 -20.08
CA ILE A 148 -22.88 -39.69 -21.55
C ILE A 148 -22.89 -38.23 -22.05
N ILE A 149 -21.90 -37.86 -22.87
CA ILE A 149 -21.75 -36.52 -23.44
C ILE A 149 -21.76 -36.56 -24.98
N HIS A 150 -22.73 -35.86 -25.56
CA HIS A 150 -22.87 -35.61 -26.99
C HIS A 150 -22.16 -34.31 -27.39
N LEU A 151 -21.29 -34.39 -28.39
CA LEU A 151 -20.54 -33.24 -28.90
C LEU A 151 -21.19 -32.73 -30.19
N HIS A 152 -21.26 -31.41 -30.31
CA HIS A 152 -21.73 -30.69 -31.50
C HIS A 152 -20.69 -29.67 -31.92
N ASP A 153 -20.53 -29.50 -33.23
CA ASP A 153 -19.58 -28.53 -33.78
C ASP A 153 -20.13 -27.10 -33.68
N LEU A 154 -19.24 -26.16 -33.35
CA LEU A 154 -19.49 -24.73 -33.46
C LEU A 154 -19.75 -24.36 -34.94
N PRO A 155 -20.91 -23.79 -35.30
CA PRO A 155 -21.16 -23.36 -36.67
C PRO A 155 -20.22 -22.22 -37.07
N ALA A 156 -19.77 -22.25 -38.33
CA ALA A 156 -18.91 -21.22 -38.89
C ALA A 156 -19.63 -19.85 -38.90
N ILE A 157 -18.91 -18.77 -38.57
CA ILE A 157 -19.48 -17.42 -38.55
C ILE A 157 -20.06 -17.00 -39.90
N SER A 158 -19.50 -17.51 -41.01
CA SER A 158 -19.98 -17.31 -42.38
C SER A 158 -21.39 -17.84 -42.63
N ALA A 159 -21.75 -18.95 -41.97
CA ALA A 159 -23.08 -19.54 -42.08
C ALA A 159 -24.12 -18.79 -41.25
N ILE A 160 -23.67 -18.11 -40.19
CA ILE A 160 -24.52 -17.36 -39.27
C ILE A 160 -24.72 -15.91 -39.75
N PHE A 161 -23.64 -15.27 -40.17
CA PHE A 161 -23.56 -13.89 -40.66
C PHE A 161 -22.93 -13.84 -42.07
N PRO A 162 -23.61 -14.34 -43.11
CA PRO A 162 -23.11 -14.24 -44.49
C PRO A 162 -22.84 -12.80 -44.93
N GLU A 163 -23.53 -11.83 -44.33
CA GLU A 163 -23.40 -10.39 -44.60
C GLU A 163 -21.99 -9.85 -44.30
N LEU A 164 -21.24 -10.50 -43.39
CA LEU A 164 -19.85 -10.13 -43.06
C LEU A 164 -18.85 -10.53 -44.16
N ILE A 165 -19.23 -11.42 -45.07
CA ILE A 165 -18.34 -11.97 -46.12
C ILE A 165 -18.83 -11.55 -47.51
N GLN A 166 -20.14 -11.54 -47.74
CA GLN A 166 -20.77 -11.16 -48.99
C GLN A 166 -21.72 -9.97 -48.72
N LYS A 167 -21.22 -8.75 -48.94
CA LYS A 167 -22.00 -7.50 -48.75
C LYS A 167 -23.27 -7.41 -49.63
N ALA A 168 -23.39 -8.25 -50.67
CA ALA A 168 -24.56 -8.32 -51.54
C ALA A 168 -25.04 -9.79 -51.66
N ASN A 169 -26.32 -10.03 -51.37
CA ASN A 169 -27.06 -11.31 -51.50
C ASN A 169 -27.03 -12.30 -50.32
N ALA A 170 -27.08 -11.83 -49.07
CA ALA A 170 -27.41 -12.72 -47.95
C ALA A 170 -28.87 -13.19 -48.04
N THR A 171 -29.10 -14.50 -48.09
CA THR A 171 -30.43 -15.10 -48.08
C THR A 171 -31.12 -14.86 -46.73
N VAL A 172 -32.35 -14.33 -46.78
CA VAL A 172 -33.22 -14.20 -45.61
C VAL A 172 -33.57 -15.61 -45.12
N PRO A 173 -33.27 -15.96 -43.85
CA PRO A 173 -33.59 -17.28 -43.32
C PRO A 173 -35.10 -17.42 -43.13
N GLU A 174 -35.62 -18.64 -43.28
CA GLU A 174 -37.00 -18.92 -42.87
C GLU A 174 -37.16 -18.65 -41.37
N PRO A 175 -38.19 -17.89 -40.95
CA PRO A 175 -38.44 -17.66 -39.53
C PRO A 175 -38.61 -18.98 -38.79
N TYR A 176 -37.80 -19.18 -37.75
CA TYR A 176 -37.95 -20.33 -36.87
C TYR A 176 -39.30 -20.25 -36.12
N PRO A 177 -40.10 -21.32 -36.08
CA PRO A 177 -41.41 -21.31 -35.41
C PRO A 177 -41.29 -20.89 -33.95
N LEU A 178 -42.13 -19.95 -33.52
CA LEU A 178 -42.24 -19.59 -32.11
C LEU A 178 -42.61 -20.84 -31.30
N SER A 179 -41.89 -21.09 -30.21
CA SER A 179 -42.20 -22.22 -29.32
C SER A 179 -43.61 -22.06 -28.75
N GLN A 180 -44.41 -23.12 -28.80
CA GLN A 180 -45.75 -23.17 -28.19
C GLN A 180 -45.71 -23.20 -26.65
N LEU A 181 -44.53 -23.44 -26.06
CA LEU A 181 -44.31 -23.35 -24.61
C LEU A 181 -44.06 -21.89 -24.25
N ALA A 182 -45.06 -21.23 -23.67
CA ALA A 182 -44.89 -19.88 -23.11
C ALA A 182 -43.85 -19.94 -21.98
N VAL A 183 -42.81 -19.12 -22.07
CA VAL A 183 -41.77 -19.01 -21.03
C VAL A 183 -42.39 -18.26 -19.84
N ALA A 184 -42.61 -18.97 -18.74
CA ALA A 184 -43.11 -18.39 -17.51
C ALA A 184 -42.05 -17.47 -16.86
N PRO A 185 -42.41 -16.53 -15.98
CA PRO A 185 -41.43 -15.65 -15.33
C PRO A 185 -40.31 -16.38 -14.58
N LEU A 186 -40.59 -17.57 -14.02
CA LEU A 186 -39.61 -18.37 -13.28
C LEU A 186 -38.90 -19.42 -14.15
N ASP A 187 -39.23 -19.53 -15.43
CA ASP A 187 -38.56 -20.45 -16.34
C ASP A 187 -37.11 -20.02 -16.54
N ILE A 188 -36.19 -20.98 -16.39
CA ILE A 188 -34.75 -20.78 -16.62
C ILE A 188 -34.51 -20.51 -18.09
N VAL A 189 -33.91 -19.38 -18.43
CA VAL A 189 -33.61 -18.99 -19.82
C VAL A 189 -32.22 -19.47 -20.20
N PHE A 190 -31.22 -19.27 -19.32
CA PHE A 190 -29.87 -19.78 -19.48
C PHE A 190 -29.19 -19.94 -18.12
N TYR A 191 -28.05 -20.62 -18.10
CA TYR A 191 -27.19 -20.70 -16.92
C TYR A 191 -25.95 -19.85 -17.13
N LEU A 192 -25.48 -19.21 -16.06
CA LEU A 192 -24.08 -18.79 -15.93
C LEU A 192 -23.43 -19.61 -14.84
N HIS A 193 -22.13 -19.45 -14.64
CA HIS A 193 -21.46 -20.06 -13.50
C HIS A 193 -20.80 -19.02 -12.61
N SER A 194 -20.71 -19.33 -11.32
CA SER A 194 -19.89 -18.55 -10.40
C SER A 194 -18.41 -18.71 -10.73
N SER A 195 -17.56 -17.79 -10.26
CA SER A 195 -16.11 -17.82 -10.53
C SER A 195 -15.34 -18.89 -9.74
N GLY A 196 -15.99 -19.59 -8.80
CA GLY A 196 -15.35 -20.62 -7.96
C GLY A 196 -14.42 -20.08 -6.86
N SER A 197 -14.67 -18.88 -6.32
CA SER A 197 -13.83 -18.28 -5.26
C SER A 197 -13.80 -19.09 -3.95
N THR A 198 -14.85 -19.87 -3.68
CA THR A 198 -15.03 -20.67 -2.46
C THR A 198 -15.11 -22.19 -2.72
N GLY A 199 -14.73 -22.65 -3.91
CA GLY A 199 -14.79 -24.06 -4.32
C GLY A 199 -14.97 -24.23 -5.83
N LEU A 200 -15.45 -25.39 -6.28
CA LEU A 200 -15.75 -25.57 -7.70
C LEU A 200 -16.84 -24.57 -8.16
N PRO A 201 -16.71 -23.99 -9.37
CA PRO A 201 -17.76 -23.20 -10.01
C PRO A 201 -19.14 -23.85 -9.90
N LYS A 202 -20.15 -23.05 -9.58
CA LYS A 202 -21.54 -23.52 -9.43
C LYS A 202 -22.40 -22.96 -10.57
N PRO A 203 -23.30 -23.77 -11.17
CA PRO A 203 -24.28 -23.25 -12.11
C PRO A 203 -25.26 -22.32 -11.38
N ILE A 204 -25.51 -21.15 -11.96
CA ILE A 204 -26.45 -20.14 -11.50
C ILE A 204 -27.59 -20.07 -12.53
N PRO A 205 -28.80 -20.53 -12.18
CA PRO A 205 -29.95 -20.48 -13.08
C PRO A 205 -30.43 -19.04 -13.22
N LEU A 206 -30.64 -18.57 -14.44
CA LEU A 206 -31.18 -17.24 -14.70
C LEU A 206 -32.56 -17.37 -15.31
N SER A 207 -33.59 -17.01 -14.54
CA SER A 207 -34.97 -17.01 -15.00
C SER A 207 -35.31 -15.79 -15.84
N GLN A 208 -36.44 -15.85 -16.55
CA GLN A 208 -36.98 -14.71 -17.30
C GLN A 208 -37.18 -13.47 -16.40
N ARG A 209 -37.59 -13.67 -15.14
CA ARG A 209 -37.72 -12.63 -14.11
C ARG A 209 -36.36 -12.03 -13.73
N ASP A 210 -35.33 -12.87 -13.57
CA ASP A 210 -34.01 -12.41 -13.14
C ASP A 210 -33.35 -11.53 -14.22
N ILE A 211 -33.40 -11.98 -15.48
CA ILE A 211 -32.81 -11.25 -16.59
C ILE A 211 -33.56 -9.94 -16.88
N LEU A 212 -34.89 -9.93 -16.68
CA LEU A 212 -35.67 -8.69 -16.72
C LEU A 212 -35.27 -7.76 -15.57
N SER A 213 -35.09 -8.29 -14.36
CA SER A 213 -34.61 -7.49 -13.22
C SER A 213 -33.24 -6.87 -13.48
N TRP A 214 -32.34 -7.54 -14.19
CA TRP A 214 -31.04 -6.96 -14.59
C TRP A 214 -31.22 -5.82 -15.59
N CYS A 215 -32.17 -5.95 -16.52
CA CYS A 215 -32.51 -4.88 -17.45
C CYS A 215 -33.12 -3.65 -16.76
N CYS A 216 -33.75 -3.84 -15.62
CA CYS A 216 -34.38 -2.78 -14.81
C CYS A 216 -33.45 -2.16 -13.76
N SER A 217 -32.15 -2.48 -13.74
CA SER A 217 -31.23 -1.84 -12.79
C SER A 217 -31.00 -0.36 -13.15
N SER A 218 -30.73 0.47 -12.13
CA SER A 218 -30.46 1.92 -12.29
C SER A 218 -29.46 2.17 -13.41
N SER A 219 -28.34 1.46 -13.41
CA SER A 219 -27.26 1.67 -14.37
C SER A 219 -27.68 1.56 -15.84
N HIS A 220 -28.63 0.67 -16.16
CA HIS A 220 -29.06 0.50 -17.55
C HIS A 220 -30.24 1.40 -17.89
N ILE A 221 -31.14 1.67 -16.94
CA ILE A 221 -32.22 2.65 -17.13
C ILE A 221 -31.62 4.04 -17.35
N ASP A 222 -30.69 4.47 -16.49
CA ASP A 222 -30.04 5.77 -16.58
C ASP A 222 -29.29 5.88 -17.91
N ALA A 223 -28.53 4.87 -18.31
CA ALA A 223 -27.83 4.88 -19.61
C ALA A 223 -28.78 4.88 -20.82
N ARG A 224 -29.92 4.17 -20.74
CA ARG A 224 -30.98 4.20 -21.75
C ARG A 224 -31.60 5.59 -21.86
N ASP A 225 -31.91 6.23 -20.74
CA ASP A 225 -32.54 7.56 -20.69
C ASP A 225 -31.60 8.65 -21.22
N HIS A 226 -30.29 8.50 -21.01
CA HIS A 226 -29.26 9.38 -21.59
C HIS A 226 -28.90 9.03 -23.05
N GLY A 227 -29.36 7.88 -23.57
CA GLY A 227 -29.13 7.44 -24.95
C GLY A 227 -27.67 7.12 -25.30
N LEU A 228 -26.92 6.56 -24.34
CA LEU A 228 -25.45 6.41 -24.44
C LEU A 228 -25.00 5.21 -25.29
N HIS A 229 -23.90 5.38 -26.01
CA HIS A 229 -23.19 4.35 -26.76
C HIS A 229 -22.16 3.61 -25.88
N TRP A 230 -22.31 2.29 -25.73
CA TRP A 230 -21.47 1.47 -24.85
C TRP A 230 -20.28 0.82 -25.54
N GLY A 231 -19.11 0.92 -24.91
CA GLY A 231 -17.94 0.11 -25.25
C GLY A 231 -17.91 -1.21 -24.48
N ALA A 232 -18.11 -2.34 -25.16
CA ALA A 232 -18.12 -3.69 -24.58
C ALA A 232 -16.90 -4.55 -24.98
N MET A 233 -15.99 -4.02 -25.81
CA MET A 233 -14.85 -4.72 -26.43
C MET A 233 -13.96 -5.49 -25.43
N SER A 234 -13.79 -4.98 -24.21
CA SER A 234 -12.96 -5.61 -23.17
C SER A 234 -13.62 -6.76 -22.41
N LEU A 235 -14.93 -7.00 -22.61
CA LEU A 235 -15.72 -7.89 -21.76
C LEU A 235 -15.88 -9.27 -22.42
N PRO A 236 -15.52 -10.37 -21.73
CA PRO A 236 -15.74 -11.72 -22.27
C PRO A 236 -17.23 -12.04 -22.43
N ALA A 237 -17.63 -12.48 -23.62
CA ALA A 237 -19.04 -12.72 -23.96
C ALA A 237 -19.73 -13.87 -23.20
N PHE A 238 -18.96 -14.77 -22.58
CA PHE A 238 -19.49 -15.83 -21.70
C PHE A 238 -19.74 -15.34 -20.25
N HIS A 239 -19.24 -14.15 -19.91
CA HIS A 239 -19.35 -13.59 -18.56
C HIS A 239 -20.57 -12.67 -18.46
N MET A 240 -21.18 -12.58 -17.27
CA MET A 240 -22.37 -11.75 -17.03
C MET A 240 -22.21 -10.32 -17.58
N LEU A 241 -21.13 -9.62 -17.24
CA LEU A 241 -20.89 -8.26 -17.75
C LEU A 241 -20.82 -8.19 -19.28
N GLY A 242 -20.24 -9.19 -19.96
CA GLY A 242 -20.22 -9.24 -21.42
C GLY A 242 -21.61 -9.41 -22.01
N ILE A 243 -22.46 -10.25 -21.39
CA ILE A 243 -23.86 -10.43 -21.81
C ILE A 243 -24.69 -9.16 -21.52
N ILE A 244 -24.53 -8.55 -20.35
CA ILE A 244 -25.34 -7.39 -19.98
C ILE A 244 -24.97 -6.18 -20.84
N ILE A 245 -23.69 -5.82 -20.92
CA ILE A 245 -23.24 -4.62 -21.64
C ILE A 245 -23.20 -4.86 -23.15
N GLY A 246 -22.79 -6.06 -23.57
CA GLY A 246 -22.74 -6.44 -24.97
C GLY A 246 -24.10 -6.76 -25.56
N LEU A 247 -25.02 -7.46 -24.86
CA LEU A 247 -26.27 -7.94 -25.45
C LEU A 247 -27.52 -7.26 -24.87
N PHE A 248 -27.70 -7.20 -23.55
CA PHE A 248 -28.96 -6.69 -22.97
C PHE A 248 -29.11 -5.19 -23.10
N THR A 249 -28.04 -4.45 -22.87
CA THR A 249 -28.02 -2.98 -22.97
C THR A 249 -28.48 -2.48 -24.35
N PRO A 250 -27.96 -2.98 -25.47
CA PRO A 250 -28.44 -2.55 -26.78
C PRO A 250 -29.86 -3.08 -27.09
N LEU A 251 -30.24 -4.27 -26.61
CA LEU A 251 -31.60 -4.80 -26.76
C LEU A 251 -32.67 -4.04 -25.95
N MET A 252 -32.31 -3.40 -24.83
CA MET A 252 -33.27 -2.67 -24.01
C MET A 252 -33.35 -1.18 -24.37
N SER A 253 -32.26 -0.61 -24.88
CA SER A 253 -32.14 0.82 -25.19
C SER A 253 -32.33 1.13 -26.68
N GLY A 254 -32.17 0.13 -27.55
CA GLY A 254 -32.13 0.29 -29.00
C GLY A 254 -30.90 1.05 -29.51
N ARG A 255 -29.91 1.33 -28.66
CA ARG A 255 -28.61 1.92 -29.02
C ARG A 255 -27.58 0.82 -29.26
N SER A 256 -26.60 1.05 -30.12
CA SER A 256 -25.56 0.05 -30.39
C SER A 256 -24.65 -0.19 -29.19
N SER A 257 -23.98 -1.34 -29.19
CA SER A 257 -22.77 -1.57 -28.39
C SER A 257 -21.58 -1.85 -29.33
N ALA A 258 -20.42 -1.30 -29.00
CA ALA A 258 -19.17 -1.56 -29.72
C ALA A 258 -18.53 -2.89 -29.28
N LEU A 259 -18.21 -3.75 -30.24
CA LEU A 259 -17.49 -5.01 -30.08
C LEU A 259 -16.27 -5.05 -31.02
N PHE A 260 -15.28 -5.90 -30.71
CA PHE A 260 -14.22 -6.17 -31.67
C PHE A 260 -14.77 -6.87 -32.93
N LEU A 261 -14.25 -6.47 -34.08
CA LEU A 261 -14.58 -7.06 -35.38
C LEU A 261 -14.21 -8.55 -35.39
N PRO A 262 -15.16 -9.46 -35.70
CA PRO A 262 -14.88 -10.88 -35.70
C PRO A 262 -13.78 -11.28 -36.69
N ARG A 263 -12.78 -12.03 -36.21
CA ARG A 263 -11.65 -12.47 -37.06
C ARG A 263 -11.75 -13.93 -37.51
N ALA A 264 -12.75 -14.65 -37.02
CA ALA A 264 -12.98 -16.06 -37.37
C ALA A 264 -13.18 -16.30 -38.88
N HIS A 265 -13.73 -15.34 -39.63
CA HIS A 265 -13.88 -15.45 -41.10
C HIS A 265 -12.52 -15.47 -41.85
N ARG A 266 -11.44 -15.01 -41.20
CA ARG A 266 -10.05 -15.06 -41.68
C ARG A 266 -9.27 -16.24 -41.09
N SER A 267 -9.95 -17.17 -40.41
CA SER A 267 -9.33 -18.28 -39.66
C SER A 267 -8.35 -17.82 -38.58
N LEU A 268 -8.56 -16.63 -38.02
CA LEU A 268 -7.78 -16.07 -36.92
C LEU A 268 -8.52 -16.22 -35.58
N PRO A 269 -7.79 -16.33 -34.45
CA PRO A 269 -8.43 -16.36 -33.14
C PRO A 269 -9.12 -15.03 -32.82
N PRO A 270 -10.14 -15.04 -31.94
CA PRO A 270 -10.77 -13.81 -31.46
C PRO A 270 -9.76 -12.82 -30.89
N VAL A 271 -10.07 -11.53 -30.94
CA VAL A 271 -9.22 -10.49 -30.33
C VAL A 271 -9.15 -10.72 -28.83
N ILE A 272 -7.93 -10.74 -28.28
CA ILE A 272 -7.71 -10.73 -26.83
C ILE A 272 -7.64 -9.26 -26.41
N PRO A 273 -8.55 -8.79 -25.56
CA PRO A 273 -8.52 -7.39 -25.13
C PRO A 273 -7.28 -7.07 -24.29
N THR A 274 -6.59 -5.99 -24.64
CA THR A 274 -5.51 -5.36 -23.87
C THR A 274 -5.82 -3.88 -23.65
N PRO A 275 -5.18 -3.21 -22.69
CA PRO A 275 -5.37 -1.77 -22.49
C PRO A 275 -5.15 -0.97 -23.79
N GLU A 276 -4.15 -1.33 -24.59
CA GLU A 276 -3.76 -0.61 -25.81
C GLU A 276 -4.79 -0.78 -26.93
N ASN A 277 -5.18 -2.03 -27.25
CA ASN A 277 -6.13 -2.25 -28.34
C ASN A 277 -7.55 -1.80 -27.96
N THR A 278 -7.92 -1.89 -26.68
CA THR A 278 -9.27 -1.54 -26.21
C THR A 278 -9.47 -0.03 -26.22
N ILE A 279 -8.48 0.76 -25.79
CA ILE A 279 -8.62 2.22 -25.84
C ILE A 279 -8.58 2.75 -27.27
N THR A 280 -7.82 2.08 -28.16
CA THR A 280 -7.77 2.40 -29.59
C THR A 280 -9.13 2.13 -30.25
N ALA A 281 -9.69 0.94 -30.04
CA ALA A 281 -11.01 0.60 -30.54
C ALA A 281 -12.12 1.49 -29.94
N ALA A 282 -12.02 1.83 -28.64
CA ALA A 282 -12.96 2.77 -28.00
C ALA A 282 -12.94 4.15 -28.68
N ARG A 283 -11.76 4.71 -28.98
CA ARG A 283 -11.63 5.99 -29.68
C ARG A 283 -12.26 5.94 -31.06
N HIS A 284 -12.03 4.85 -31.78
CA HIS A 284 -12.53 4.65 -33.13
C HIS A 284 -14.06 4.54 -33.16
N ALA A 285 -14.63 3.81 -32.21
CA ALA A 285 -16.07 3.58 -32.08
C ALA A 285 -16.87 4.78 -31.53
N HIS A 286 -16.21 5.88 -31.16
CA HIS A 286 -16.85 7.07 -30.59
C HIS A 286 -17.86 6.75 -29.47
N ILE A 287 -17.47 5.91 -28.52
CA ILE A 287 -18.33 5.52 -27.39
C ILE A 287 -18.52 6.66 -26.39
N ASP A 288 -19.63 6.64 -25.66
CA ASP A 288 -19.91 7.59 -24.58
C ASP A 288 -19.57 7.02 -23.19
N ILE A 289 -19.69 5.71 -23.04
CA ILE A 289 -19.47 5.00 -21.78
C ILE A 289 -18.64 3.73 -22.01
N LEU A 290 -17.66 3.51 -21.15
CA LEU A 290 -16.74 2.38 -21.25
C LEU A 290 -16.75 1.55 -19.97
N MET A 291 -16.98 0.24 -20.12
CA MET A 291 -16.93 -0.72 -19.01
C MET A 291 -15.69 -1.60 -19.10
N VAL A 292 -14.84 -1.54 -18.07
CA VAL A 292 -13.59 -2.29 -18.01
C VAL A 292 -13.37 -3.03 -16.70
N VAL A 293 -12.33 -3.86 -16.67
CA VAL A 293 -11.79 -4.44 -15.44
C VAL A 293 -10.64 -3.55 -14.90
N PRO A 294 -10.35 -3.59 -13.59
CA PRO A 294 -9.39 -2.67 -12.96
C PRO A 294 -8.00 -2.60 -13.60
N THR A 295 -7.48 -3.72 -14.12
CA THR A 295 -6.13 -3.77 -14.71
C THR A 295 -5.96 -2.81 -15.89
N PHE A 296 -7.03 -2.50 -16.62
CA PHE A 296 -7.03 -1.54 -17.72
C PHE A 296 -6.88 -0.11 -17.19
N LEU A 297 -7.60 0.22 -16.12
CA LEU A 297 -7.50 1.52 -15.45
C LEU A 297 -6.12 1.74 -14.84
N GLU A 298 -5.50 0.70 -14.26
CA GLU A 298 -4.14 0.78 -13.73
C GLU A 298 -3.09 1.10 -14.80
N ALA A 299 -3.27 0.54 -16.02
CA ALA A 299 -2.41 0.85 -17.15
C ALA A 299 -2.66 2.28 -17.66
N TRP A 300 -3.92 2.63 -17.91
CA TRP A 300 -4.29 3.93 -18.48
C TRP A 300 -4.05 5.11 -17.55
N ALA A 301 -4.13 4.92 -16.22
CA ALA A 301 -3.81 5.97 -15.26
C ALA A 301 -2.36 6.47 -15.40
N LYS A 302 -1.45 5.66 -15.96
CA LYS A 302 -0.03 6.00 -16.17
C LYS A 302 0.24 6.70 -17.50
N ASP A 303 -0.75 6.77 -18.40
CA ASP A 303 -0.61 7.35 -19.73
C ASP A 303 -1.53 8.57 -19.91
N ASP A 304 -0.94 9.75 -20.08
CA ASP A 304 -1.69 11.02 -20.17
C ASP A 304 -2.56 11.12 -21.44
N GLY A 305 -2.23 10.37 -22.51
CA GLY A 305 -3.08 10.26 -23.70
C GLY A 305 -4.38 9.51 -23.40
N SER A 306 -4.26 8.41 -22.67
CA SER A 306 -5.38 7.59 -22.21
C SER A 306 -6.25 8.35 -21.22
N VAL A 307 -5.66 8.99 -20.20
CA VAL A 307 -6.40 9.80 -19.21
C VAL A 307 -7.23 10.91 -19.88
N ARG A 308 -6.64 11.63 -20.85
CA ARG A 308 -7.36 12.69 -21.59
C ARG A 308 -8.53 12.15 -22.42
N TYR A 309 -8.39 10.96 -23.00
CA TYR A 309 -9.50 10.33 -23.71
C TYR A 309 -10.60 9.89 -22.72
N LEU A 310 -10.23 9.23 -21.62
CA LEU A 310 -11.17 8.77 -20.60
C LEU A 310 -11.95 9.92 -19.96
N SER A 311 -11.35 11.11 -19.79
CA SER A 311 -12.04 12.28 -19.26
C SER A 311 -13.02 12.93 -20.25
N SER A 312 -12.95 12.57 -21.53
CA SER A 312 -13.95 12.99 -22.53
C SER A 312 -15.22 12.14 -22.54
N LEU A 313 -15.18 10.95 -21.91
CA LEU A 313 -16.32 10.05 -21.83
C LEU A 313 -17.34 10.52 -20.78
N SER A 314 -18.62 10.25 -21.02
CA SER A 314 -19.70 10.53 -20.07
C SER A 314 -19.54 9.72 -18.78
N ALA A 315 -19.06 8.48 -18.89
CA ALA A 315 -18.74 7.64 -17.75
C ALA A 315 -17.68 6.59 -18.08
N VAL A 316 -16.82 6.31 -17.11
CA VAL A 316 -15.93 5.16 -17.11
C VAL A 316 -16.31 4.28 -15.94
N THR A 317 -16.80 3.09 -16.22
CA THR A 317 -17.29 2.15 -15.21
C THR A 317 -16.32 0.98 -15.08
N PHE A 318 -16.17 0.45 -13.86
CA PHE A 318 -15.37 -0.75 -13.63
C PHE A 318 -16.01 -1.71 -12.64
N SER A 319 -15.73 -3.00 -12.79
CA SER A 319 -16.19 -4.04 -11.86
C SER A 319 -15.27 -5.26 -11.90
N GLY A 320 -15.58 -6.24 -11.05
CA GLY A 320 -14.88 -7.52 -10.97
C GLY A 320 -13.66 -7.53 -10.05
N GLY A 321 -13.23 -6.36 -9.56
CA GLY A 321 -12.16 -6.16 -8.57
C GLY A 321 -11.97 -4.68 -8.21
N PRO A 322 -11.07 -4.37 -7.26
CA PRO A 322 -10.75 -3.00 -6.84
C PRO A 322 -9.72 -2.32 -7.76
N VAL A 323 -9.73 -0.99 -7.78
CA VAL A 323 -8.68 -0.13 -8.37
C VAL A 323 -7.85 0.47 -7.22
N SER A 324 -6.55 0.65 -7.41
CA SER A 324 -5.66 1.25 -6.42
C SER A 324 -6.06 2.71 -6.13
N ASN A 325 -5.88 3.14 -4.88
CA ASN A 325 -6.26 4.49 -4.49
C ASN A 325 -5.50 5.57 -5.30
N ALA A 326 -4.22 5.30 -5.61
CA ALA A 326 -3.39 6.19 -6.43
C ALA A 326 -3.96 6.37 -7.84
N SER A 327 -4.27 5.27 -8.55
CA SER A 327 -4.77 5.32 -9.92
C SER A 327 -6.19 5.90 -9.99
N GLY A 328 -7.09 5.47 -9.10
CA GLY A 328 -8.46 5.99 -9.05
C GLY A 328 -8.51 7.49 -8.71
N THR A 329 -7.72 7.94 -7.71
CA THR A 329 -7.63 9.36 -7.36
C THR A 329 -7.05 10.19 -8.51
N ARG A 330 -6.04 9.68 -9.23
CA ARG A 330 -5.47 10.37 -10.40
C ARG A 330 -6.50 10.54 -11.51
N LEU A 331 -7.23 9.47 -11.85
CA LEU A 331 -8.27 9.51 -12.89
C LEU A 331 -9.40 10.49 -12.50
N ALA A 332 -9.90 10.41 -11.27
CA ALA A 332 -10.93 11.31 -10.77
C ALA A 332 -10.46 12.77 -10.77
N ALA A 333 -9.24 13.04 -10.30
CA ALA A 333 -8.66 14.39 -10.28
C ALA A 333 -8.41 14.96 -11.70
N ALA A 334 -8.20 14.09 -12.69
CA ALA A 334 -8.08 14.47 -14.10
C ALA A 334 -9.43 14.71 -14.80
N GLY A 335 -10.55 14.64 -14.05
CA GLY A 335 -11.90 14.90 -14.56
C GLY A 335 -12.61 13.67 -15.13
N VAL A 336 -12.06 12.46 -14.96
CA VAL A 336 -12.75 11.23 -15.38
C VAL A 336 -13.95 10.98 -14.48
N ASN A 337 -15.13 10.79 -15.08
CA ASN A 337 -16.34 10.35 -14.39
C ASN A 337 -16.25 8.85 -14.06
N LEU A 338 -15.48 8.52 -13.02
CA LEU A 338 -15.17 7.14 -12.65
C LEU A 338 -16.21 6.56 -11.69
N TYR A 339 -16.82 5.43 -12.06
CA TYR A 339 -17.84 4.73 -11.26
C TYR A 339 -17.44 3.28 -10.96
N SER A 340 -17.36 2.95 -9.68
CA SER A 340 -17.30 1.55 -9.22
C SER A 340 -18.67 0.89 -9.36
N ILE A 341 -18.75 -0.23 -10.07
CA ILE A 341 -19.97 -1.06 -10.15
C ILE A 341 -19.77 -2.33 -9.33
N TYR A 342 -20.63 -2.54 -8.34
CA TYR A 342 -20.72 -3.79 -7.60
C TYR A 342 -21.85 -4.66 -8.15
N GLY A 343 -21.61 -5.98 -8.22
CA GLY A 343 -22.60 -6.95 -8.67
C GLY A 343 -22.10 -8.38 -8.61
N GLY A 344 -23.02 -9.34 -8.71
CA GLY A 344 -22.74 -10.78 -8.69
C GLY A 344 -23.74 -11.57 -9.50
N THR A 345 -23.34 -12.73 -10.05
CA THR A 345 -24.18 -13.59 -10.93
C THR A 345 -25.51 -13.95 -10.27
N GLU A 346 -25.53 -14.01 -8.95
CA GLU A 346 -26.69 -14.36 -8.14
C GLU A 346 -27.71 -13.21 -8.00
N PHE A 347 -27.32 -11.95 -8.20
CA PHE A 347 -28.17 -10.79 -7.86
C PHE A 347 -28.03 -9.59 -8.80
N GLY A 348 -27.25 -9.67 -9.88
CA GLY A 348 -27.06 -8.53 -10.79
C GLY A 348 -26.28 -7.37 -10.17
N ALA A 349 -26.50 -6.14 -10.64
CA ALA A 349 -25.81 -4.93 -10.19
C ALA A 349 -26.75 -3.98 -9.43
N PRO A 350 -26.76 -4.00 -8.08
CA PRO A 350 -27.73 -3.25 -7.25
C PRO A 350 -27.30 -1.80 -6.95
N VAL A 351 -26.37 -1.23 -7.72
CA VAL A 351 -25.80 0.11 -7.47
C VAL A 351 -26.18 1.11 -8.56
N ARG A 352 -26.10 2.39 -8.21
CA ARG A 352 -26.34 3.52 -9.10
C ARG A 352 -25.05 3.93 -9.83
N ILE A 353 -25.23 4.47 -11.03
CA ILE A 353 -24.25 5.28 -11.76
C ILE A 353 -24.94 6.58 -12.19
N PHE A 354 -24.20 7.57 -12.71
CA PHE A 354 -24.72 8.91 -12.99
C PHE A 354 -25.30 9.62 -11.74
N ASP A 355 -24.78 9.26 -10.57
CA ASP A 355 -25.14 9.79 -9.26
C ASP A 355 -24.14 10.84 -8.74
N LEU A 356 -23.29 11.39 -9.63
CA LEU A 356 -22.35 12.48 -9.30
C LEU A 356 -23.06 13.83 -9.33
N ASP A 357 -22.84 14.64 -8.28
CA ASP A 357 -23.24 16.04 -8.21
C ASP A 357 -21.99 16.91 -8.06
N ASP A 358 -21.41 17.28 -9.21
CA ASP A 358 -20.22 18.13 -9.27
C ASP A 358 -20.55 19.58 -9.69
N ASP A 359 -21.77 20.05 -9.45
CA ASP A 359 -22.11 21.45 -9.69
C ASP A 359 -21.24 22.35 -8.78
N PRO A 360 -20.37 23.21 -9.36
CA PRO A 360 -19.47 24.06 -8.59
C PRO A 360 -20.18 25.03 -7.64
N HIS A 361 -21.48 25.26 -7.80
CA HIS A 361 -22.32 26.02 -6.88
C HIS A 361 -22.87 25.19 -5.71
N ASN A 362 -22.91 23.86 -5.83
CA ASN A 362 -23.42 22.90 -4.82
C ASN A 362 -22.32 22.08 -4.12
N ILE A 363 -21.03 22.24 -4.47
CA ILE A 363 -19.87 21.62 -3.77
C ILE A 363 -19.89 21.85 -2.24
N ARG A 364 -20.64 22.85 -1.76
CA ARG A 364 -20.81 23.14 -0.32
C ARG A 364 -21.74 22.15 0.41
N ASP A 365 -22.55 21.35 -0.30
CA ASP A 365 -23.37 20.32 0.33
C ASP A 365 -22.55 19.03 0.50
N ALA A 366 -21.84 18.95 1.63
CA ALA A 366 -20.94 17.85 1.98
C ALA A 366 -21.60 16.47 2.02
N LYS A 367 -22.92 16.35 1.78
CA LYS A 367 -23.70 15.12 1.81
C LYS A 367 -23.84 14.41 0.46
N LYS A 368 -23.48 15.05 -0.66
CA LYS A 368 -23.64 14.47 -2.00
C LYS A 368 -22.35 13.83 -2.55
N LYS A 369 -22.52 12.86 -3.46
CA LYS A 369 -21.42 12.13 -4.10
C LYS A 369 -20.78 12.99 -5.19
N THR A 370 -19.46 13.02 -5.21
CA THR A 370 -18.60 13.80 -6.10
C THR A 370 -17.60 12.87 -6.79
N ARG A 371 -16.89 13.34 -7.83
CA ARG A 371 -15.83 12.55 -8.50
C ARG A 371 -14.78 11.98 -7.54
N LEU A 372 -14.49 12.68 -6.43
CA LEU A 372 -13.50 12.22 -5.45
C LEU A 372 -13.97 11.00 -4.64
N ASP A 373 -15.27 10.71 -4.63
CA ASP A 373 -15.87 9.54 -3.98
C ASP A 373 -15.99 8.34 -4.95
N TRP A 374 -15.16 8.26 -5.99
CA TRP A 374 -15.22 7.25 -7.07
C TRP A 374 -15.25 5.79 -6.59
N ASN A 375 -14.70 5.50 -5.39
CA ASN A 375 -14.68 4.19 -4.77
C ASN A 375 -15.88 3.91 -3.84
N TYR A 376 -16.78 4.87 -3.65
CA TYR A 376 -18.02 4.73 -2.91
C TYR A 376 -19.21 4.57 -3.86
N MET A 377 -20.16 3.73 -3.44
CA MET A 377 -21.34 3.35 -4.21
C MET A 377 -22.60 3.68 -3.44
N GLN A 378 -23.65 4.04 -4.17
CA GLN A 378 -25.00 4.16 -3.66
C GLN A 378 -25.84 3.01 -4.18
N PHE A 379 -26.60 2.35 -3.31
CA PHE A 379 -27.52 1.28 -3.71
C PHE A 379 -28.80 1.84 -4.31
N TYR A 380 -29.34 1.12 -5.30
CA TYR A 380 -30.59 1.50 -5.96
C TYR A 380 -31.78 1.34 -5.01
N GLU A 381 -32.70 2.30 -5.01
CA GLU A 381 -33.84 2.37 -4.07
C GLU A 381 -34.83 1.21 -4.19
N LYS A 382 -34.85 0.52 -5.35
CA LYS A 382 -35.67 -0.67 -5.58
C LYS A 382 -35.04 -1.96 -5.06
N CYS A 383 -33.79 -1.91 -4.60
CA CYS A 383 -33.13 -3.00 -3.90
C CYS A 383 -33.34 -2.85 -2.39
N MET A 384 -33.27 -3.96 -1.65
CA MET A 384 -33.42 -3.98 -0.20
C MET A 384 -32.15 -4.47 0.50
N PRO A 385 -31.11 -3.62 0.61
CA PRO A 385 -29.88 -3.99 1.31
C PRO A 385 -30.11 -4.02 2.83
N ARG A 386 -29.67 -5.10 3.48
CA ARG A 386 -29.55 -5.24 4.93
C ARG A 386 -28.07 -5.29 5.30
N TRP A 387 -27.66 -4.33 6.11
CA TRP A 387 -26.30 -4.23 6.64
C TRP A 387 -26.21 -4.96 7.97
N VAL A 388 -25.58 -6.13 7.98
CA VAL A 388 -25.39 -6.93 9.20
C VAL A 388 -24.06 -6.53 9.84
N PRO A 389 -24.04 -6.02 11.09
CA PRO A 389 -22.80 -5.60 11.74
C PRO A 389 -21.81 -6.75 11.90
N GLU A 390 -20.55 -6.47 11.60
CA GLU A 390 -19.39 -7.36 11.76
C GLU A 390 -18.32 -6.69 12.64
N VAL A 391 -17.18 -7.35 12.83
CA VAL A 391 -16.06 -6.82 13.63
C VAL A 391 -15.51 -5.50 13.06
N ASN A 392 -14.95 -4.65 13.94
CA ASN A 392 -14.25 -3.41 13.58
C ASN A 392 -15.09 -2.35 12.83
N GLY A 393 -16.41 -2.34 13.00
CA GLY A 393 -17.29 -1.34 12.37
C GLY A 393 -17.56 -1.59 10.88
N LEU A 394 -17.25 -2.80 10.41
CA LEU A 394 -17.62 -3.28 9.08
C LEU A 394 -19.01 -3.91 9.10
N TYR A 395 -19.62 -4.04 7.91
CA TYR A 395 -20.95 -4.63 7.74
C TYR A 395 -20.93 -5.66 6.61
N GLU A 396 -21.51 -6.83 6.84
CA GLU A 396 -21.85 -7.75 5.77
C GLU A 396 -23.08 -7.22 5.01
N LEU A 397 -23.00 -7.20 3.68
CA LEU A 397 -24.17 -6.94 2.84
C LEU A 397 -25.01 -8.21 2.67
N GLN A 398 -26.28 -8.10 3.02
CA GLN A 398 -27.30 -9.07 2.62
C GLN A 398 -28.33 -8.37 1.73
N LEU A 399 -28.65 -8.94 0.57
CA LEU A 399 -29.69 -8.42 -0.32
C LEU A 399 -30.97 -9.21 -0.07
N LEU A 400 -32.02 -8.53 0.39
CA LEU A 400 -33.31 -9.18 0.64
C LEU A 400 -34.15 -9.23 -0.63
N SER A 401 -34.86 -10.33 -0.83
CA SER A 401 -35.76 -10.49 -1.97
C SER A 401 -36.88 -9.46 -1.87
N CYS A 402 -37.11 -8.71 -2.94
CA CYS A 402 -38.15 -7.68 -2.97
C CYS A 402 -38.74 -7.54 -4.39
N PRO A 403 -39.95 -6.97 -4.55
CA PRO A 403 -40.59 -6.85 -5.86
C PRO A 403 -39.77 -6.04 -6.88
N GLY A 404 -38.93 -5.12 -6.41
CA GLY A 404 -38.09 -4.25 -7.25
C GLY A 404 -36.77 -4.86 -7.71
N HIS A 405 -36.36 -6.02 -7.16
CA HIS A 405 -35.07 -6.64 -7.42
C HIS A 405 -35.12 -8.16 -7.20
N SER A 406 -34.85 -8.93 -8.26
CA SER A 406 -34.86 -10.39 -8.23
C SER A 406 -33.48 -10.97 -7.89
N LEU A 407 -33.47 -12.03 -7.09
CA LEU A 407 -32.29 -12.83 -6.76
C LEU A 407 -32.42 -14.19 -7.46
N SER A 408 -31.39 -14.58 -8.19
CA SER A 408 -31.31 -15.88 -8.87
C SER A 408 -30.97 -17.03 -7.92
N VAL A 409 -30.35 -16.70 -6.79
CA VAL A 409 -30.05 -17.64 -5.70
C VAL A 409 -30.35 -16.95 -4.38
N GLU A 410 -30.95 -17.69 -3.46
CA GLU A 410 -31.14 -17.28 -2.07
C GLU A 410 -30.33 -18.23 -1.16
N ASN A 411 -29.67 -17.71 -0.14
CA ASN A 411 -28.76 -18.49 0.71
C ASN A 411 -28.77 -18.07 2.20
N LEU A 412 -29.76 -17.29 2.64
CA LEU A 412 -29.83 -16.88 4.04
C LEU A 412 -30.09 -18.09 4.96
N PRO A 413 -29.30 -18.26 6.05
CA PRO A 413 -29.33 -19.47 6.87
C PRO A 413 -30.58 -19.59 7.77
N ASN A 414 -31.32 -18.49 7.96
CA ASN A 414 -32.51 -18.42 8.80
C ASN A 414 -33.82 -18.70 8.02
N GLY A 415 -33.73 -19.04 6.73
CA GLY A 415 -34.89 -19.32 5.89
C GLY A 415 -35.63 -18.07 5.40
N GLU A 416 -35.10 -16.87 5.64
CA GLU A 416 -35.60 -15.65 5.02
C GLU A 416 -35.25 -15.61 3.53
N CYS A 417 -36.09 -14.95 2.73
CA CYS A 417 -35.84 -14.77 1.30
C CYS A 417 -34.78 -13.67 1.08
N GLY A 418 -33.57 -14.09 0.72
CA GLY A 418 -32.47 -13.17 0.44
C GLY A 418 -31.14 -13.87 0.20
N TYR A 419 -30.12 -13.06 -0.08
CA TYR A 419 -28.77 -13.50 -0.38
C TYR A 419 -27.75 -12.80 0.53
N ALA A 420 -27.12 -13.57 1.40
CA ALA A 420 -25.90 -13.20 2.09
C ALA A 420 -24.73 -13.21 1.10
N THR A 421 -24.17 -12.02 0.87
CA THR A 421 -23.08 -11.86 -0.10
C THR A 421 -21.75 -12.36 0.44
N SER A 422 -21.57 -12.43 1.76
CA SER A 422 -20.25 -12.56 2.41
C SER A 422 -19.28 -11.43 2.04
N ASP A 423 -19.74 -10.30 1.49
CA ASP A 423 -18.92 -9.12 1.21
C ASP A 423 -19.02 -8.13 2.37
N LEU A 424 -17.88 -7.62 2.82
CA LEU A 424 -17.73 -6.64 3.89
C LEU A 424 -17.65 -5.23 3.33
N TRP A 425 -18.36 -4.31 3.97
CA TRP A 425 -18.53 -2.94 3.55
C TRP A 425 -18.30 -1.97 4.70
N GLU A 426 -17.92 -0.76 4.34
CA GLU A 426 -17.85 0.36 5.26
C GLU A 426 -18.68 1.55 4.74
N PRO A 427 -19.36 2.30 5.63
CA PRO A 427 -20.06 3.51 5.27
C PRO A 427 -19.08 4.67 5.07
N HIS A 428 -19.43 5.62 4.20
CA HIS A 428 -18.68 6.87 4.06
C HIS A 428 -18.73 7.68 5.38
N PRO A 429 -17.60 8.24 5.85
CA PRO A 429 -17.53 8.89 7.16
C PRO A 429 -18.43 10.12 7.31
N SER A 430 -18.74 10.82 6.21
CA SER A 430 -19.52 12.06 6.22
C SER A 430 -20.73 12.11 5.27
N LYS A 431 -20.94 11.09 4.42
CA LYS A 431 -21.94 11.09 3.34
C LYS A 431 -22.90 9.91 3.50
N PRO A 432 -24.06 10.10 4.16
CA PRO A 432 -24.99 9.02 4.44
C PRO A 432 -25.46 8.31 3.16
N GLY A 433 -25.54 6.97 3.21
CA GLY A 433 -26.00 6.16 2.09
C GLY A 433 -24.94 5.77 1.07
N LEU A 434 -23.72 6.29 1.19
CA LEU A 434 -22.56 5.86 0.42
C LEU A 434 -21.77 4.78 1.15
N TRP A 435 -21.42 3.71 0.43
CA TRP A 435 -20.72 2.56 0.97
C TRP A 435 -19.58 2.15 0.05
N ARG A 436 -18.44 1.73 0.60
CA ARG A 436 -17.38 1.09 -0.19
C ARG A 436 -17.15 -0.34 0.27
N ILE A 437 -16.85 -1.20 -0.68
CA ILE A 437 -16.49 -2.59 -0.40
C ILE A 437 -15.07 -2.64 0.17
N VAL A 438 -14.90 -3.42 1.24
CA VAL A 438 -13.62 -3.61 1.93
C VAL A 438 -13.01 -4.94 1.55
N GLY A 439 -13.78 -6.02 1.50
CA GLY A 439 -13.29 -7.36 1.17
C GLY A 439 -14.35 -8.45 1.38
N ARG A 440 -13.95 -9.72 1.44
CA ARG A 440 -14.86 -10.84 1.77
C ARG A 440 -14.75 -11.22 3.24
N LYS A 441 -15.86 -11.64 3.82
CA LYS A 441 -15.95 -12.34 5.10
C LYS A 441 -15.23 -13.68 5.07
N ASP A 442 -15.25 -14.38 3.93
CA ASP A 442 -14.53 -15.66 3.75
C ASP A 442 -13.01 -15.48 3.64
N ASP A 443 -12.55 -14.26 3.28
CA ASP A 443 -11.13 -13.90 3.25
C ASP A 443 -10.61 -13.45 4.62
N ILE A 444 -11.45 -13.53 5.66
CA ILE A 444 -11.01 -13.37 7.04
C ILE A 444 -10.11 -14.56 7.40
N ILE A 445 -8.84 -14.27 7.60
CA ILE A 445 -7.85 -15.19 8.13
C ILE A 445 -8.01 -15.19 9.65
N VAL A 446 -8.40 -16.33 10.21
CA VAL A 446 -8.47 -16.54 11.66
C VAL A 446 -7.17 -17.17 12.11
N LEU A 447 -6.37 -16.41 12.85
CA LEU A 447 -5.10 -16.86 13.43
C LEU A 447 -5.35 -17.82 14.60
N SER A 448 -4.33 -18.60 15.00
CA SER A 448 -4.41 -19.48 16.18
C SER A 448 -4.67 -18.73 17.49
N THR A 449 -4.31 -17.44 17.52
CA THR A 449 -4.59 -16.52 18.62
C THR A 449 -6.08 -16.14 18.74
N GLY A 450 -6.91 -16.51 17.76
CA GLY A 450 -8.31 -16.11 17.65
C GLY A 450 -8.52 -14.76 16.97
N GLU A 451 -7.43 -14.05 16.64
CA GLU A 451 -7.48 -12.79 15.91
C GLU A 451 -7.98 -12.98 14.47
N LYS A 452 -8.83 -12.06 14.02
CA LYS A 452 -9.46 -12.08 12.70
C LYS A 452 -8.88 -10.99 11.83
N VAL A 453 -8.27 -11.36 10.71
CA VAL A 453 -7.58 -10.42 9.83
C VAL A 453 -8.18 -10.49 8.43
N SER A 454 -8.60 -9.33 7.89
CA SER A 454 -8.97 -9.19 6.48
C SER A 454 -7.71 -9.15 5.61
N ALA A 455 -7.75 -9.78 4.45
CA ALA A 455 -6.60 -9.88 3.54
C ALA A 455 -6.31 -8.59 2.74
N GLU A 456 -6.55 -7.41 3.31
CA GLU A 456 -6.47 -6.11 2.61
C GLU A 456 -5.05 -5.77 2.14
N GLN A 457 -4.03 -6.28 2.84
CA GLN A 457 -2.62 -6.06 2.52
C GLN A 457 -2.22 -6.61 1.15
N GLU A 458 -2.92 -7.65 0.65
CA GLU A 458 -2.68 -8.21 -0.69
C GLU A 458 -2.76 -7.14 -1.78
N ARG A 459 -3.67 -6.17 -1.65
CA ARG A 459 -3.86 -5.10 -2.65
C ARG A 459 -2.66 -4.18 -2.74
N THR A 460 -2.15 -3.75 -1.59
CA THR A 460 -0.99 -2.86 -1.52
C THR A 460 0.25 -3.56 -2.06
N ILE A 461 0.41 -4.86 -1.76
CA ILE A 461 1.51 -5.67 -2.28
C ILE A 461 1.40 -5.85 -3.81
N CYS A 462 0.19 -6.12 -4.32
CA CYS A 462 -0.07 -6.22 -5.76
C CYS A 462 0.09 -4.89 -6.54
N SER A 463 0.18 -3.74 -5.86
CA SER A 463 0.48 -2.47 -6.52
C SER A 463 1.93 -2.37 -6.99
N SER A 464 2.81 -3.26 -6.51
CA SER A 464 4.18 -3.37 -6.98
C SER A 464 4.22 -3.86 -8.43
N PRO A 465 4.98 -3.20 -9.33
CA PRO A 465 5.14 -3.66 -10.71
C PRO A 465 5.85 -5.02 -10.82
N MET A 466 6.48 -5.49 -9.74
CA MET A 466 7.19 -6.76 -9.67
C MET A 466 6.26 -7.95 -9.35
N VAL A 467 4.98 -7.71 -9.06
CA VAL A 467 4.03 -8.71 -8.57
C VAL A 467 2.94 -8.97 -9.62
N GLY A 468 2.82 -10.21 -10.08
CA GLY A 468 1.71 -10.68 -10.91
C GLY A 468 0.46 -11.03 -10.09
N GLY A 469 0.65 -11.46 -8.83
CA GLY A 469 -0.43 -11.72 -7.86
C GLY A 469 0.10 -11.99 -6.46
N ALA A 470 -0.71 -11.80 -5.42
CA ALA A 470 -0.35 -12.09 -4.04
C ALA A 470 -1.54 -12.67 -3.26
N LEU A 471 -1.27 -13.60 -2.33
CA LEU A 471 -2.25 -14.17 -1.41
C LEU A 471 -1.66 -14.30 -0.01
N MET A 472 -2.29 -13.68 0.97
CA MET A 472 -1.98 -13.88 2.37
C MET A 472 -2.34 -15.28 2.83
N PHE A 473 -1.67 -15.79 3.86
CA PHE A 473 -1.97 -17.06 4.51
C PHE A 473 -1.69 -16.96 6.03
N GLY A 474 -2.09 -17.97 6.80
CA GLY A 474 -1.90 -18.00 8.27
C GLY A 474 -3.11 -18.44 9.08
N ARG A 475 -4.12 -19.04 8.42
CA ARG A 475 -5.26 -19.61 9.13
C ARG A 475 -4.78 -20.71 10.09
N GLY A 476 -5.13 -20.62 11.36
CA GLY A 476 -4.71 -21.58 12.38
C GLY A 476 -3.25 -21.45 12.81
N HIS A 477 -2.54 -20.41 12.37
CA HIS A 477 -1.14 -20.12 12.73
C HIS A 477 -1.03 -18.81 13.50
N ALA A 478 0.08 -18.58 14.22
CA ALA A 478 0.26 -17.42 15.11
C ALA A 478 0.57 -16.10 14.36
N HIS A 479 1.02 -16.20 13.11
CA HIS A 479 1.46 -15.07 12.29
C HIS A 479 0.81 -15.12 10.91
N LEU A 480 0.86 -14.00 10.20
CA LEU A 480 0.47 -13.91 8.80
C LEU A 480 1.68 -14.01 7.90
N GLY A 481 1.48 -14.67 6.76
CA GLY A 481 2.39 -14.58 5.63
C GLY A 481 1.69 -14.22 4.34
N VAL A 482 2.50 -14.09 3.29
CA VAL A 482 2.04 -13.76 1.94
C VAL A 482 2.80 -14.61 0.92
N LEU A 483 2.05 -15.26 0.04
CA LEU A 483 2.52 -15.94 -1.13
C LEU A 483 2.48 -14.96 -2.30
N VAL A 484 3.62 -14.72 -2.95
CA VAL A 484 3.79 -13.73 -4.00
C VAL A 484 4.17 -14.41 -5.31
N GLU A 485 3.40 -14.13 -6.36
CA GLU A 485 3.72 -14.48 -7.74
C GLU A 485 4.46 -13.31 -8.40
N PRO A 486 5.74 -13.50 -8.80
CA PRO A 486 6.48 -12.46 -9.52
C PRO A 486 5.86 -12.15 -10.89
N HIS A 487 6.04 -10.92 -11.37
CA HIS A 487 5.65 -10.56 -12.73
C HIS A 487 6.45 -11.38 -13.76
N PRO A 488 5.89 -11.76 -14.93
CA PRO A 488 6.60 -12.57 -15.93
C PRO A 488 7.93 -12.00 -16.45
N SER A 489 8.17 -10.69 -16.28
CA SER A 489 9.46 -10.04 -16.61
C SER A 489 10.53 -10.20 -15.52
N GLU A 490 10.15 -10.69 -14.34
CA GLU A 490 10.97 -10.80 -13.12
C GLU A 490 11.07 -12.29 -12.71
N VAL A 491 11.40 -13.19 -13.65
CA VAL A 491 11.43 -14.64 -13.38
C VAL A 491 12.49 -14.95 -12.33
N VAL A 492 12.04 -15.33 -11.12
CA VAL A 492 12.89 -15.84 -10.05
C VAL A 492 12.72 -17.35 -9.98
N VAL A 493 13.82 -18.08 -10.13
CA VAL A 493 13.84 -19.54 -9.92
C VAL A 493 13.83 -19.79 -8.40
N PRO A 494 12.88 -20.55 -7.84
CA PRO A 494 12.75 -20.73 -6.38
C PRO A 494 13.97 -21.35 -5.68
N GLN A 495 14.90 -21.97 -6.42
CA GLN A 495 16.12 -22.57 -5.88
C GLN A 495 17.30 -21.59 -5.82
N ASP A 496 17.14 -20.37 -6.34
CA ASP A 496 18.15 -19.32 -6.26
C ASP A 496 17.84 -18.41 -5.06
N GLU A 497 18.49 -18.72 -3.93
CA GLU A 497 18.31 -17.96 -2.69
C GLU A 497 18.74 -16.49 -2.82
N SER A 498 19.72 -16.18 -3.69
CA SER A 498 20.18 -14.81 -3.91
C SER A 498 19.12 -14.00 -4.65
N ALA A 499 18.50 -14.59 -5.68
CA ALA A 499 17.41 -13.96 -6.43
C ALA A 499 16.14 -13.79 -5.56
N LEU A 500 15.82 -14.77 -4.72
CA LEU A 500 14.72 -14.69 -3.75
C LEU A 500 14.95 -13.58 -2.71
N ALA A 501 16.16 -13.49 -2.14
CA ALA A 501 16.52 -12.44 -1.19
C ALA A 501 16.43 -11.06 -1.84
N LYS A 502 16.91 -10.91 -3.07
CA LYS A 502 16.83 -9.67 -3.84
C LYS A 502 15.37 -9.27 -4.10
N LEU A 503 14.52 -10.21 -4.50
CA LEU A 503 13.09 -9.95 -4.72
C LEU A 503 12.38 -9.58 -3.41
N ARG A 504 12.59 -10.32 -2.31
CA ARG A 504 12.04 -10.00 -0.98
C ARG A 504 12.46 -8.60 -0.51
N ASN A 505 13.71 -8.22 -0.72
CA ASN A 505 14.22 -6.89 -0.38
C ASN A 505 13.57 -5.79 -1.23
N ALA A 506 13.37 -6.04 -2.53
CA ALA A 506 12.71 -5.10 -3.43
C ALA A 506 11.20 -4.96 -3.15
N LEU A 507 10.53 -6.04 -2.72
CA LEU A 507 9.11 -6.05 -2.34
C LEU A 507 8.86 -5.46 -0.95
N TRP A 508 9.86 -5.50 -0.07
CA TRP A 508 9.70 -5.11 1.34
C TRP A 508 9.07 -3.74 1.56
N PRO A 509 9.42 -2.66 0.82
CA PRO A 509 8.77 -1.37 0.99
C PRO A 509 7.26 -1.39 0.77
N TYR A 510 6.76 -2.24 -0.15
CA TYR A 510 5.32 -2.41 -0.40
C TYR A 510 4.64 -3.19 0.71
N VAL A 511 5.32 -4.19 1.28
CA VAL A 511 4.84 -4.94 2.46
C VAL A 511 4.84 -4.04 3.71
N GLU A 512 5.85 -3.18 3.89
CA GLU A 512 5.89 -2.17 4.96
C GLU A 512 4.78 -1.14 4.83
N GLU A 513 4.48 -0.68 3.60
CA GLU A 513 3.32 0.16 3.33
C GLU A 513 2.02 -0.55 3.70
N ALA A 514 1.87 -1.82 3.29
CA ALA A 514 0.72 -2.63 3.64
C ALA A 514 0.58 -2.81 5.16
N ASN A 515 1.68 -3.01 5.87
CA ASN A 515 1.73 -3.19 7.32
C ASN A 515 1.47 -1.90 8.12
N ARG A 516 1.68 -0.71 7.53
CA ARG A 516 1.60 0.58 8.24
C ARG A 516 0.22 0.83 8.84
N MET A 517 -0.82 0.38 8.14
CA MET A 517 -2.23 0.54 8.53
C MET A 517 -2.76 -0.62 9.39
N MET A 518 -1.94 -1.66 9.62
CA MET A 518 -2.37 -2.88 10.29
C MET A 518 -1.89 -2.94 11.76
N PRO A 519 -2.73 -3.50 12.67
CA PRO A 519 -2.33 -3.79 14.03
C PRO A 519 -1.19 -4.82 14.05
N ALA A 520 -0.41 -4.86 15.13
CA ALA A 520 0.84 -5.65 15.19
C ALA A 520 0.64 -7.14 14.85
N PHE A 521 -0.45 -7.76 15.32
CA PHE A 521 -0.77 -9.16 15.04
C PHE A 521 -1.13 -9.44 13.57
N ALA A 522 -1.49 -8.40 12.82
CA ALA A 522 -1.89 -8.48 11.42
C ALA A 522 -0.75 -8.06 10.46
N ARG A 523 0.47 -7.87 10.95
CA ARG A 523 1.61 -7.49 10.10
C ARG A 523 2.29 -8.72 9.51
N ILE A 524 2.72 -8.60 8.26
CA ILE A 524 3.48 -9.62 7.54
C ILE A 524 4.98 -9.33 7.70
N TYR A 525 5.75 -10.30 8.19
CA TYR A 525 7.21 -10.19 8.30
C TYR A 525 7.90 -10.58 6.99
N LYS A 526 9.17 -10.17 6.80
CA LYS A 526 9.88 -10.35 5.52
C LYS A 526 10.08 -11.82 5.19
N GLU A 527 10.23 -12.62 6.24
CA GLU A 527 10.45 -14.06 6.20
C GLU A 527 9.16 -14.81 5.94
N MET A 528 8.02 -14.18 6.24
CA MET A 528 6.69 -14.68 5.92
C MET A 528 6.30 -14.43 4.45
N ILE A 529 7.23 -13.96 3.61
CA ILE A 529 7.04 -13.80 2.16
C ILE A 529 7.52 -15.07 1.44
N LEU A 530 6.57 -15.87 0.98
CA LEU A 530 6.80 -17.03 0.13
C LEU A 530 6.68 -16.62 -1.35
N VAL A 531 7.49 -17.18 -2.24
CA VAL A 531 7.45 -16.86 -3.68
C VAL A 531 6.98 -18.10 -4.44
N THR A 532 6.08 -17.90 -5.41
CA THR A 532 5.56 -19.00 -6.23
C THR A 532 6.61 -19.54 -7.19
N ASP A 533 6.54 -20.84 -7.46
CA ASP A 533 7.25 -21.49 -8.56
C ASP A 533 6.59 -21.13 -9.92
N PRO A 534 7.34 -20.63 -10.92
CA PRO A 534 6.80 -20.32 -12.25
C PRO A 534 6.13 -21.50 -12.96
N SER A 535 6.48 -22.74 -12.61
CA SER A 535 5.84 -23.96 -13.13
C SER A 535 4.49 -24.27 -12.50
N ARG A 536 4.16 -23.64 -11.35
CA ARG A 536 2.93 -23.80 -10.58
C ARG A 536 2.27 -22.44 -10.27
N PRO A 537 1.98 -21.59 -11.26
CA PRO A 537 1.45 -20.24 -11.01
C PRO A 537 0.16 -20.27 -10.20
N LEU A 538 -0.19 -19.14 -9.57
CA LEU A 538 -1.41 -19.01 -8.78
C LEU A 538 -2.63 -19.38 -9.62
N VAL A 539 -3.52 -20.17 -9.03
CA VAL A 539 -4.73 -20.63 -9.70
C VAL A 539 -5.63 -19.43 -9.93
N ARG A 540 -5.97 -19.12 -11.18
CA ARG A 540 -6.82 -17.99 -11.54
C ARG A 540 -8.18 -18.43 -12.06
N ALA A 541 -9.21 -17.69 -11.68
CA ALA A 541 -10.54 -17.80 -12.26
C ALA A 541 -10.51 -17.33 -13.72
N GLY A 542 -11.61 -17.61 -14.41
CA GLY A 542 -11.80 -17.25 -15.79
C GLY A 542 -11.46 -15.81 -16.18
N LYS A 543 -11.75 -14.86 -15.29
CA LYS A 543 -11.49 -13.42 -15.44
C LYS A 543 -10.08 -12.96 -15.04
N GLY A 544 -9.16 -13.89 -14.76
CA GLY A 544 -7.79 -13.61 -14.35
C GLY A 544 -7.59 -13.32 -12.86
N THR A 545 -8.65 -13.29 -12.05
CA THR A 545 -8.55 -13.13 -10.58
C THR A 545 -7.97 -14.37 -9.93
N VAL A 546 -7.06 -14.21 -8.97
CA VAL A 546 -6.51 -15.33 -8.20
C VAL A 546 -7.60 -15.98 -7.32
N ILE A 547 -7.67 -17.32 -7.31
CA ILE A 547 -8.57 -18.11 -6.48
C ILE A 547 -7.81 -18.59 -5.24
N ARG A 548 -8.19 -18.08 -4.06
CA ARG A 548 -7.48 -18.24 -2.79
C ARG A 548 -7.29 -19.69 -2.36
N ALA A 549 -8.39 -20.43 -2.13
CA ALA A 549 -8.35 -21.79 -1.58
C ALA A 549 -7.48 -22.78 -2.38
N PRO A 550 -7.69 -22.98 -3.71
CA PRO A 550 -6.87 -23.90 -4.48
C PRO A 550 -5.42 -23.40 -4.68
N SER A 551 -5.18 -22.08 -4.68
CA SER A 551 -3.81 -21.54 -4.74
C SER A 551 -3.04 -21.79 -3.45
N LEU A 552 -3.68 -21.61 -2.28
CA LEU A 552 -3.05 -21.94 -0.99
C LEU A 552 -2.82 -23.45 -0.85
N ALA A 553 -3.77 -24.28 -1.30
CA ALA A 553 -3.61 -25.73 -1.30
C ALA A 553 -2.43 -26.20 -2.19
N LEU A 554 -2.21 -25.53 -3.33
CA LEU A 554 -1.09 -25.81 -4.23
C LEU A 554 0.30 -25.60 -3.58
N TYR A 555 0.35 -24.74 -2.56
CA TYR A 555 1.55 -24.37 -1.82
C TYR A 555 1.48 -24.75 -0.33
N GLU A 556 0.54 -25.61 0.06
CA GLU A 556 0.31 -25.95 1.47
C GLU A 556 1.57 -26.54 2.11
N THR A 557 2.30 -27.38 1.37
CA THR A 557 3.54 -28.00 1.89
C THR A 557 4.62 -26.94 2.18
N GLU A 558 4.79 -25.96 1.30
CA GLU A 558 5.77 -24.88 1.47
C GLU A 558 5.34 -23.86 2.53
N ILE A 559 4.03 -23.60 2.65
CA ILE A 559 3.47 -22.75 3.71
C ILE A 559 3.67 -23.40 5.07
N GLU A 560 3.36 -24.69 5.20
CA GLU A 560 3.58 -25.43 6.46
C GLU A 560 5.07 -25.60 6.75
N ALA A 561 5.93 -25.82 5.74
CA ALA A 561 7.38 -25.84 5.94
C ALA A 561 7.91 -24.48 6.39
N LEU A 562 7.36 -23.37 5.89
CA LEU A 562 7.71 -22.02 6.34
C LEU A 562 7.25 -21.78 7.78
N TYR A 563 6.01 -22.13 8.13
CA TYR A 563 5.57 -22.05 9.53
C TYR A 563 6.38 -22.95 10.42
N LYS A 564 6.72 -24.17 9.99
CA LYS A 564 7.58 -25.08 10.73
C LYS A 564 8.99 -24.50 10.90
N ALA A 565 9.58 -23.89 9.88
CA ALA A 565 10.88 -23.22 10.01
C ALA A 565 10.80 -22.02 10.96
N VAL A 566 9.71 -21.25 10.88
CA VAL A 566 9.45 -20.11 11.77
C VAL A 566 9.17 -20.59 13.19
N GLU A 567 8.42 -21.66 13.41
CA GLU A 567 8.11 -22.28 14.71
C GLU A 567 9.30 -23.04 15.27
N GLU A 568 10.12 -23.71 14.48
CA GLU A 568 11.42 -24.28 14.90
C GLU A 568 12.40 -23.17 15.26
N SER A 569 12.27 -21.99 14.65
CA SER A 569 12.99 -20.78 15.07
C SER A 569 12.37 -20.08 16.29
N SER A 570 11.05 -20.25 16.53
CA SER A 570 10.23 -19.55 17.54
C SER A 570 9.74 -20.40 18.72
N ASN A 571 9.99 -21.71 18.75
CA ASN A 571 9.54 -22.62 19.81
C ASN A 571 10.34 -22.38 21.09
N LEU A 572 9.82 -21.45 21.88
CA LEU A 572 10.25 -21.03 23.21
C LEU A 572 9.87 -22.04 24.31
N ILE A 573 9.60 -23.32 23.98
CA ILE A 573 9.16 -24.35 24.94
C ILE A 573 10.11 -25.55 25.04
N ASP A 574 11.07 -25.72 24.12
CA ASP A 574 12.00 -26.88 24.14
C ASP A 574 13.48 -26.50 23.95
N VAL A 575 13.86 -25.25 24.25
CA VAL A 575 15.27 -24.92 24.35
C VAL A 575 15.77 -25.39 25.72
N GLU A 576 16.42 -26.56 25.75
CA GLU A 576 17.11 -27.04 26.95
C GLU A 576 18.01 -25.94 27.50
N SER A 577 17.84 -25.58 28.78
CA SER A 577 18.71 -24.63 29.46
C SER A 577 20.16 -25.15 29.49
N PRO A 578 21.17 -24.26 29.52
CA PRO A 578 22.55 -24.70 29.77
C PRO A 578 22.62 -25.48 31.08
N ARG A 579 23.52 -26.48 31.17
CA ARG A 579 23.67 -27.34 32.36
C ARG A 579 23.98 -26.54 33.63
N SER A 580 24.67 -25.42 33.48
CA SER A 580 24.89 -24.42 34.51
C SER A 580 25.02 -23.04 33.89
N TRP A 581 24.78 -21.99 34.66
CA TRP A 581 24.95 -20.60 34.22
C TRP A 581 26.41 -20.10 34.35
N THR A 582 27.38 -21.00 34.18
CA THR A 582 28.80 -20.65 34.10
C THR A 582 29.14 -20.20 32.68
N GLU A 583 30.08 -19.26 32.54
CA GLU A 583 30.47 -18.70 31.23
C GLU A 583 30.78 -19.78 30.18
N SER A 584 31.49 -20.85 30.55
CA SER A 584 31.86 -21.94 29.62
C SER A 584 30.64 -22.70 29.09
N GLU A 585 29.71 -23.08 29.97
CA GLU A 585 28.51 -23.85 29.63
C GLU A 585 27.50 -23.00 28.87
N VAL A 586 27.37 -21.72 29.24
CA VAL A 586 26.53 -20.75 28.50
C VAL A 586 27.12 -20.48 27.12
N ALA A 587 28.44 -20.36 26.97
CA ALA A 587 29.07 -20.16 25.66
C ALA A 587 28.90 -21.37 24.72
N GLU A 588 28.93 -22.59 25.26
CA GLU A 588 28.71 -23.80 24.48
C GLU A 588 27.24 -23.92 24.05
N TRP A 589 26.31 -23.66 24.97
CA TRP A 589 24.89 -23.59 24.67
C TRP A 589 24.57 -22.49 23.64
N LEU A 590 25.08 -21.28 23.84
CA LEU A 590 24.88 -20.15 22.93
C LEU A 590 25.44 -20.44 21.54
N ALA A 591 26.57 -21.14 21.40
CA ALA A 591 27.09 -21.50 20.08
C ALA A 591 26.13 -22.43 19.32
N ILE A 592 25.49 -23.36 20.02
CA ILE A 592 24.45 -24.25 19.47
C ILE A 592 23.21 -23.45 19.09
N GLN A 593 22.73 -22.58 19.98
CA GLN A 593 21.56 -21.75 19.72
C GLN A 593 21.80 -20.75 18.59
N ALA A 594 22.96 -20.11 18.57
CA ALA A 594 23.36 -19.15 17.54
C ALA A 594 23.50 -19.82 16.18
N THR A 595 24.11 -21.01 16.11
CA THR A 595 24.16 -21.81 14.87
C THR A 595 22.75 -22.17 14.40
N SER A 596 21.86 -22.55 15.32
CA SER A 596 20.47 -22.92 14.99
C SER A 596 19.64 -21.74 14.46
N VAL A 597 19.78 -20.53 15.03
CA VAL A 597 19.04 -19.34 14.55
C VAL A 597 19.70 -18.66 13.34
N ASN A 598 20.90 -19.10 12.95
CA ASN A 598 21.66 -18.60 11.80
C ASN A 598 21.65 -19.59 10.63
N ASN A 599 20.49 -20.18 10.32
CA ASN A 599 20.30 -21.14 9.22
C ASN A 599 21.28 -22.34 9.27
N HIS A 600 21.66 -22.79 10.47
CA HIS A 600 22.63 -23.87 10.69
C HIS A 600 24.05 -23.59 10.19
N HIS A 601 24.40 -22.34 9.87
CA HIS A 601 25.79 -21.96 9.64
C HIS A 601 26.56 -21.95 10.96
N THR A 602 27.65 -22.73 11.02
CA THR A 602 28.48 -22.88 12.22
C THR A 602 29.00 -21.54 12.71
N VAL A 603 28.60 -21.14 13.91
CA VAL A 603 29.04 -19.90 14.57
C VAL A 603 30.25 -20.18 15.45
N THR A 604 31.33 -19.43 15.26
CA THR A 604 32.54 -19.52 16.09
C THR A 604 32.46 -18.58 17.28
N LYS A 605 33.05 -18.99 18.42
CA LYS A 605 32.85 -18.30 19.71
C LYS A 605 33.50 -16.91 19.79
N SER A 606 34.56 -16.66 19.01
CA SER A 606 35.44 -15.49 19.11
C SER A 606 35.25 -14.44 18.02
N LYS A 607 34.46 -14.73 16.99
CA LYS A 607 34.13 -13.79 15.92
C LYS A 607 32.79 -13.12 16.19
N ASP A 608 32.62 -11.93 15.64
CA ASP A 608 31.37 -11.17 15.68
C ASP A 608 30.26 -11.96 14.98
N LEU A 609 29.07 -12.00 15.58
CA LEU A 609 27.91 -12.75 15.09
C LEU A 609 27.42 -12.18 13.74
N PHE A 610 27.44 -10.86 13.58
CA PHE A 610 26.98 -10.18 12.36
C PHE A 610 27.98 -10.36 11.22
N GLU A 611 29.28 -10.42 11.52
CA GLU A 611 30.31 -10.83 10.56
C GLU A 611 30.16 -12.30 10.12
N GLN A 612 29.39 -13.10 10.87
CA GLN A 612 29.13 -14.52 10.61
C GLN A 612 27.72 -14.78 10.05
N GLY A 613 27.06 -13.75 9.53
CA GLY A 613 25.77 -13.88 8.84
C GLY A 613 24.55 -13.57 9.69
N PHE A 614 24.71 -13.13 10.96
CA PHE A 614 23.57 -12.63 11.72
C PHE A 614 23.04 -11.33 11.13
N ASP A 615 21.72 -11.21 11.18
CA ASP A 615 20.92 -10.04 10.86
C ASP A 615 20.03 -9.65 12.05
N SER A 616 19.16 -8.66 11.87
CA SER A 616 18.29 -8.20 12.95
C SER A 616 17.28 -9.25 13.42
N LEU A 617 16.92 -10.21 12.55
CA LEU A 617 16.01 -11.29 12.90
C LEU A 617 16.72 -12.36 13.73
N SER A 618 17.83 -12.91 13.24
CA SER A 618 18.61 -13.95 13.93
C SER A 618 19.13 -13.45 15.28
N ALA A 619 19.42 -12.14 15.43
CA ALA A 619 19.69 -11.51 16.72
C ALA A 619 18.47 -11.47 17.65
N THR A 620 17.28 -11.15 17.13
CA THR A 620 16.03 -11.14 17.90
C THR A 620 15.63 -12.55 18.34
N LEU A 621 15.79 -13.55 17.47
CA LEU A 621 15.53 -14.96 17.76
C LEU A 621 16.50 -15.49 18.82
N LEU A 622 17.80 -15.22 18.70
CA LEU A 622 18.79 -15.60 19.71
C LEU A 622 18.44 -14.99 21.08
N ARG A 623 18.07 -13.70 21.10
CA ARG A 623 17.65 -13.00 22.32
C ARG A 623 16.43 -13.67 22.96
N ASN A 624 15.41 -14.00 22.17
CA ASN A 624 14.20 -14.62 22.71
C ASN A 624 14.51 -16.01 23.29
N ARG A 625 15.38 -16.81 22.66
CA ARG A 625 15.84 -18.08 23.21
C ARG A 625 16.60 -17.92 24.53
N ILE A 626 17.43 -16.88 24.65
CA ILE A 626 18.09 -16.50 25.91
C ILE A 626 17.06 -16.19 27.00
N ILE A 627 16.05 -15.37 26.70
CA ILE A 627 14.99 -15.02 27.67
C ILE A 627 14.15 -16.25 28.05
N GLY A 628 13.87 -17.13 27.10
CA GLY A 628 13.14 -18.38 27.33
C GLY A 628 13.87 -19.29 28.31
N ALA A 629 15.14 -19.61 28.05
CA ALA A 629 15.99 -20.40 28.96
C ALA A 629 16.17 -19.71 30.33
N LEU A 630 16.37 -18.38 30.30
CA LEU A 630 16.16 -17.41 31.37
C LEU A 630 15.02 -17.77 32.32
N SER A 631 13.82 -17.58 31.77
CA SER A 631 12.55 -17.56 32.48
C SER A 631 12.11 -18.96 32.90
N ALA A 632 12.50 -20.00 32.16
CA ALA A 632 12.17 -21.38 32.45
C ALA A 632 13.13 -22.03 33.47
N SER A 633 14.23 -21.36 33.84
CA SER A 633 15.21 -21.90 34.78
C SER A 633 14.62 -22.07 36.20
N SER A 634 14.93 -23.19 36.86
CA SER A 634 14.65 -23.41 38.28
C SER A 634 15.56 -22.59 39.20
N ASP A 635 16.63 -22.01 38.67
CA ASP A 635 17.50 -21.07 39.38
C ASP A 635 16.82 -19.70 39.48
N VAL A 636 16.54 -19.26 40.70
CA VAL A 636 15.85 -17.99 40.99
C VAL A 636 16.64 -16.79 40.48
N ALA A 637 17.98 -16.84 40.51
CA ALA A 637 18.83 -15.78 40.02
C ALA A 637 18.75 -15.68 38.48
N ALA A 638 18.72 -16.84 37.80
CA ALA A 638 18.53 -16.88 36.35
C ALA A 638 17.16 -16.38 35.92
N ASN A 639 16.09 -16.85 36.58
CA ASN A 639 14.74 -16.37 36.31
C ASN A 639 14.62 -14.85 36.47
N THR A 640 15.27 -14.29 37.50
CA THR A 640 15.29 -12.84 37.74
C THR A 640 16.06 -12.10 36.65
N ALA A 641 17.21 -12.62 36.24
CA ALA A 641 18.06 -12.08 35.17
C ALA A 641 17.34 -11.96 33.81
N SER A 642 16.30 -12.78 33.55
CA SER A 642 15.50 -12.67 32.32
C SER A 642 14.89 -11.28 32.09
N ARG A 643 14.61 -10.54 33.17
CA ARG A 643 14.01 -9.19 33.13
C ARG A 643 15.02 -8.10 32.77
N GLU A 644 16.31 -8.40 32.88
CA GLU A 644 17.43 -7.50 32.59
C GLU A 644 17.92 -7.61 31.13
N ILE A 645 17.35 -8.54 30.34
CA ILE A 645 17.69 -8.73 28.94
C ILE A 645 16.91 -7.73 28.06
N HIS A 646 17.52 -6.58 27.76
CA HIS A 646 16.94 -5.52 26.93
C HIS A 646 16.88 -5.88 25.43
N SER A 647 16.09 -5.15 24.63
CA SER A 647 15.86 -5.43 23.20
C SER A 647 17.13 -5.39 22.34
N ASP A 648 18.15 -4.66 22.77
CA ASP A 648 19.43 -4.51 22.10
C ASP A 648 20.50 -5.52 22.59
N PHE A 649 20.17 -6.42 23.52
CA PHE A 649 21.15 -7.27 24.22
C PHE A 649 22.13 -8.00 23.29
N VAL A 650 21.65 -8.71 22.25
CA VAL A 650 22.52 -9.43 21.30
C VAL A 650 23.37 -8.48 20.44
N PHE A 651 22.91 -7.26 20.20
CA PHE A 651 23.69 -6.23 19.51
C PHE A 651 24.75 -5.60 20.41
N SER A 652 24.47 -5.53 21.71
CA SER A 652 25.39 -5.01 22.74
C SER A 652 26.50 -6.01 23.10
N TYR A 653 26.29 -7.29 22.82
CA TYR A 653 27.24 -8.39 23.03
C TYR A 653 27.42 -9.18 21.73
N PRO A 654 28.16 -8.67 20.75
CA PRO A 654 28.12 -9.21 19.40
C PRO A 654 28.94 -10.49 19.22
N THR A 655 29.58 -11.06 20.25
CA THR A 655 30.23 -12.38 20.19
C THR A 655 29.62 -13.36 21.19
N ILE A 656 29.74 -14.66 20.92
CA ILE A 656 29.25 -15.71 21.86
C ILE A 656 29.95 -15.61 23.21
N GLY A 657 31.26 -15.31 23.22
CA GLY A 657 32.01 -15.10 24.47
C GLY A 657 31.47 -13.92 25.29
N GLU A 658 31.23 -12.78 24.65
CA GLU A 658 30.67 -11.59 25.32
C GLU A 658 29.24 -11.84 25.83
N LEU A 659 28.39 -12.55 25.07
CA LEU A 659 27.05 -12.95 25.50
C LEU A 659 27.08 -13.89 26.70
N ALA A 660 27.96 -14.89 26.67
CA ALA A 660 28.07 -15.86 27.74
C ALA A 660 28.54 -15.22 29.05
N ALA A 661 29.52 -14.32 28.96
CA ALA A 661 30.01 -13.55 30.10
C ALA A 661 28.92 -12.62 30.65
N ALA A 662 28.15 -11.94 29.79
CA ALA A 662 27.06 -11.07 30.21
C ALA A 662 25.94 -11.83 30.93
N ILE A 663 25.51 -12.96 30.37
CA ILE A 663 24.49 -13.83 30.95
C ILE A 663 24.99 -14.43 32.28
N SER A 664 26.21 -14.97 32.33
CA SER A 664 26.76 -15.57 33.55
C SER A 664 26.88 -14.56 34.68
N ASN A 665 27.26 -13.30 34.38
CA ASN A 665 27.32 -12.22 35.36
C ASN A 665 25.94 -11.76 35.87
N LEU A 666 24.92 -11.75 35.00
CA LEU A 666 23.54 -11.45 35.42
C LEU A 666 22.99 -12.51 36.38
N VAL A 667 23.35 -13.78 36.19
CA VAL A 667 22.91 -14.88 37.07
C VAL A 667 23.78 -14.99 38.34
N ASN A 668 25.09 -14.83 38.23
CA ASN A 668 26.05 -15.00 39.32
C ASN A 668 26.88 -13.73 39.57
N PRO A 669 26.31 -12.70 40.21
CA PRO A 669 27.03 -11.48 40.52
C PRO A 669 28.12 -11.75 41.59
N GLY A 670 29.34 -12.06 41.16
CA GLY A 670 30.49 -12.35 42.05
C GLY A 670 31.62 -13.22 41.47
N SER A 671 31.49 -13.77 40.25
CA SER A 671 32.54 -14.57 39.60
C SER A 671 33.78 -13.72 39.21
N PRO A 672 35.02 -14.23 39.28
CA PRO A 672 36.25 -13.45 39.04
C PRO A 672 36.48 -13.05 37.57
N THR A 673 35.73 -13.59 36.61
CA THR A 673 35.90 -13.33 35.17
C THR A 673 35.20 -12.04 34.75
N ARG A 674 35.85 -10.89 35.01
CA ARG A 674 35.57 -9.65 34.26
C ARG A 674 36.18 -9.75 32.85
N LEU A 675 35.52 -10.48 31.94
CA LEU A 675 35.63 -10.13 30.52
C LEU A 675 34.74 -8.91 30.31
N ALA A 676 35.38 -7.77 30.04
CA ALA A 676 34.72 -6.49 29.94
C ALA A 676 33.68 -6.51 28.81
N VAL A 677 32.40 -6.55 29.18
CA VAL A 677 31.30 -6.01 28.38
C VAL A 677 31.79 -4.77 27.65
N LYS A 678 31.72 -4.74 26.32
CA LYS A 678 31.95 -3.49 25.59
C LYS A 678 30.80 -2.55 25.94
N SER A 679 30.99 -1.76 26.98
CA SER A 679 30.12 -0.66 27.35
C SER A 679 29.77 0.18 26.09
N PRO A 680 28.62 0.85 26.05
CA PRO A 680 28.29 1.78 24.97
C PRO A 680 29.43 2.77 24.65
N VAL A 681 30.20 3.15 25.68
CA VAL A 681 31.45 3.90 25.60
C VAL A 681 32.51 3.21 24.74
N GLN A 682 32.79 1.93 24.97
CA GLN A 682 33.77 1.17 24.20
C GLN A 682 33.33 1.00 22.74
N HIS A 683 32.05 0.79 22.48
CA HIS A 683 31.56 0.69 21.10
C HIS A 683 31.67 2.02 20.35
N MET A 684 31.26 3.14 20.95
CA MET A 684 31.50 4.48 20.38
C MET A 684 32.99 4.72 20.13
N THR A 685 33.84 4.39 21.10
CA THR A 685 35.29 4.54 20.99
C THR A 685 35.86 3.73 19.83
N MET A 686 35.38 2.50 19.64
CA MET A 686 35.80 1.62 18.53
C MET A 686 35.42 2.22 17.17
N LEU A 687 34.18 2.68 16.98
CA LEU A 687 33.76 3.29 15.71
C LEU A 687 34.55 4.58 15.42
N ILE A 688 34.80 5.40 16.46
CA ILE A 688 35.65 6.58 16.34
C ILE A 688 37.06 6.17 15.90
N GLN A 689 37.66 5.16 16.53
CA GLN A 689 39.00 4.68 16.19
C GLN A 689 39.06 4.09 14.78
N LYS A 690 38.09 3.24 14.41
CA LYS A 690 37.97 2.63 13.08
C LYS A 690 37.97 3.70 11.99
N HIS A 691 37.05 4.66 12.08
CA HIS A 691 36.93 5.70 11.06
C HIS A 691 38.05 6.75 11.14
N ALA A 692 38.60 7.03 12.32
CA ALA A 692 39.75 7.91 12.44
C ALA A 692 41.03 7.29 11.85
N ALA A 693 41.19 5.97 11.89
CA ALA A 693 42.33 5.28 11.27
C ALA A 693 42.31 5.39 9.74
N ASP A 694 41.13 5.51 9.13
CA ASP A 694 40.94 5.70 7.68
C ASP A 694 41.19 7.14 7.22
N LEU A 695 41.43 8.08 8.16
CA LEU A 695 41.69 9.47 7.85
C LEU A 695 43.17 9.70 7.58
N THR A 696 43.49 10.19 6.38
CA THR A 696 44.80 10.75 6.05
C THR A 696 44.76 12.27 6.23
N PRO A 697 45.92 12.95 6.39
CA PRO A 697 45.98 14.41 6.32
C PRO A 697 45.27 14.91 5.06
N ALA A 698 44.59 16.06 5.18
CA ALA A 698 43.87 16.63 4.05
C ALA A 698 44.83 16.87 2.87
N PRO A 699 44.44 16.52 1.64
CA PRO A 699 45.28 16.74 0.47
C PRO A 699 45.55 18.24 0.32
N ASN A 700 46.82 18.61 0.10
CA ASN A 700 47.21 20.00 -0.12
C ASN A 700 46.73 20.43 -1.52
N LEU A 701 45.53 21.00 -1.57
CA LEU A 701 44.86 21.46 -2.77
C LEU A 701 44.64 22.96 -2.60
N ASP A 702 44.92 23.75 -3.65
CA ASP A 702 44.59 25.18 -3.64
C ASP A 702 43.10 25.37 -3.33
N ASP A 703 42.73 26.43 -2.64
CA ASP A 703 41.32 26.77 -2.43
C ASP A 703 40.61 26.92 -3.79
N VAL A 704 39.32 26.56 -3.84
CA VAL A 704 38.52 26.79 -5.06
C VAL A 704 38.43 28.31 -5.26
N ASP A 705 39.07 28.81 -6.33
CA ASP A 705 39.19 30.23 -6.66
C ASP A 705 37.79 30.89 -6.67
N GLY A 706 37.46 31.55 -5.56
CA GLY A 706 36.11 31.88 -5.17
C GLY A 706 35.84 33.35 -5.41
N ALA A 707 35.33 33.69 -6.60
CA ALA A 707 34.74 35.00 -6.89
C ALA A 707 33.44 35.24 -6.09
N GLY A 708 33.54 35.30 -4.76
CA GLY A 708 32.51 35.78 -3.82
C GLY A 708 31.21 34.98 -3.68
N ARG A 709 30.95 33.94 -4.49
CA ARG A 709 29.66 33.20 -4.45
C ARG A 709 29.84 31.72 -4.12
N ARG A 710 29.00 31.19 -3.22
CA ARG A 710 29.08 29.79 -2.73
C ARG A 710 28.32 28.81 -3.64
N ILE A 711 28.92 27.65 -3.89
CA ILE A 711 28.24 26.48 -4.51
C ILE A 711 28.04 25.44 -3.41
N ILE A 712 26.79 25.14 -3.09
CA ILE A 712 26.40 24.35 -1.92
C ILE A 712 25.76 23.04 -2.36
N MET A 713 26.28 21.92 -1.85
CA MET A 713 25.62 20.62 -1.91
C MET A 713 24.86 20.37 -0.60
N ILE A 714 23.58 19.99 -0.66
CA ILE A 714 22.77 19.71 0.53
C ILE A 714 22.23 18.29 0.43
N THR A 715 22.51 17.44 1.42
CA THR A 715 21.95 16.09 1.50
C THR A 715 20.67 16.07 2.34
N GLY A 716 19.70 15.25 1.97
CA GLY A 716 18.48 15.06 2.78
C GLY A 716 17.47 16.21 2.64
N THR A 717 17.47 16.92 1.51
CA THR A 717 16.59 18.05 1.18
C THR A 717 15.09 17.72 1.05
N THR A 718 14.72 16.44 1.16
CA THR A 718 13.31 15.99 1.24
C THR A 718 12.87 15.68 2.68
N GLY A 719 13.78 15.79 3.66
CA GLY A 719 13.46 15.74 5.08
C GLY A 719 13.09 17.13 5.63
N THR A 720 12.50 17.17 6.84
CA THR A 720 11.94 18.40 7.41
C THR A 720 12.95 19.55 7.49
N LEU A 721 14.13 19.33 8.10
CA LEU A 721 15.18 20.35 8.20
C LEU A 721 15.78 20.67 6.84
N GLY A 722 16.14 19.65 6.06
CA GLY A 722 16.77 19.82 4.74
C GLY A 722 15.92 20.63 3.76
N ALA A 723 14.59 20.48 3.79
CA ALA A 723 13.68 21.26 2.95
C ALA A 723 13.71 22.77 3.30
N HIS A 724 13.77 23.11 4.59
CA HIS A 724 13.87 24.49 5.04
C HIS A 724 15.24 25.11 4.74
N VAL A 725 16.32 24.34 4.94
CA VAL A 725 17.69 24.78 4.57
C VAL A 725 17.77 25.02 3.05
N LEU A 726 17.18 24.13 2.24
CA LEU A 726 17.09 24.32 0.79
C LEU A 726 16.31 25.59 0.43
N ALA A 727 15.11 25.78 0.99
CA ALA A 727 14.29 26.96 0.72
C ALA A 727 15.01 28.26 1.09
N ALA A 728 15.62 28.32 2.27
CA ALA A 728 16.39 29.47 2.71
C ALA A 728 17.63 29.71 1.84
N SER A 729 18.29 28.65 1.35
CA SER A 729 19.46 28.78 0.46
C SER A 729 19.08 29.32 -0.91
N LEU A 730 17.89 28.97 -1.43
CA LEU A 730 17.43 29.37 -2.76
C LEU A 730 17.16 30.88 -2.87
N VAL A 731 16.73 31.50 -1.76
CA VAL A 731 16.44 32.94 -1.68
C VAL A 731 17.67 33.79 -1.35
N ASP A 732 18.78 33.17 -0.93
CA ASP A 732 20.01 33.89 -0.60
C ASP A 732 20.84 34.21 -1.86
N GLU A 733 21.13 35.48 -2.09
CA GLU A 733 21.88 35.95 -3.26
C GLU A 733 23.38 35.60 -3.22
N ARG A 734 23.93 35.33 -2.03
CA ARG A 734 25.33 34.91 -1.83
C ARG A 734 25.58 33.49 -2.35
N VAL A 735 24.51 32.70 -2.52
CA VAL A 735 24.55 31.35 -3.09
C VAL A 735 24.43 31.42 -4.61
N ALA A 736 25.45 30.91 -5.33
CA ALA A 736 25.46 30.85 -6.79
C ALA A 736 24.71 29.63 -7.34
N ARG A 737 24.91 28.45 -6.74
CA ARG A 737 24.32 27.18 -7.19
C ARG A 737 24.10 26.25 -6.01
N ILE A 738 23.01 25.48 -6.07
CA ILE A 738 22.61 24.50 -5.07
C ILE A 738 22.43 23.14 -5.75
N ILE A 739 23.02 22.12 -5.15
CA ILE A 739 22.90 20.73 -5.56
C ILE A 739 22.16 19.98 -4.45
N ALA A 740 20.87 19.70 -4.68
CA ALA A 740 20.02 18.97 -3.76
C ALA A 740 20.16 17.46 -3.98
N VAL A 741 20.69 16.76 -2.96
CA VAL A 741 21.12 15.37 -3.08
C VAL A 741 20.30 14.43 -2.19
N ASN A 742 19.71 13.41 -2.81
CA ASN A 742 18.93 12.38 -2.12
C ASN A 742 19.11 11.01 -2.78
N ARG A 743 18.77 9.94 -2.05
CA ARG A 743 18.71 8.58 -2.59
C ARG A 743 17.52 8.40 -3.53
N GLY A 744 17.66 7.58 -4.57
CA GLY A 744 16.58 7.14 -5.46
C GLY A 744 16.20 8.13 -6.57
N SER A 745 15.10 7.83 -7.27
CA SER A 745 14.59 8.61 -8.42
C SER A 745 13.44 9.56 -8.04
N SER A 746 12.87 10.26 -9.03
CA SER A 746 11.71 11.17 -8.88
C SER A 746 11.92 12.33 -7.90
N LEU A 747 13.12 12.91 -7.93
CA LEU A 747 13.57 13.89 -6.94
C LEU A 747 12.67 15.13 -6.88
N LEU A 748 12.29 15.71 -8.03
CA LEU A 748 11.46 16.92 -8.06
C LEU A 748 10.11 16.70 -7.35
N GLU A 749 9.42 15.60 -7.64
CA GLU A 749 8.12 15.28 -7.04
C GLU A 749 8.22 15.10 -5.52
N ARG A 750 9.29 14.45 -5.06
CA ARG A 750 9.56 14.31 -3.62
C ARG A 750 9.83 15.65 -2.94
N HIS A 751 10.51 16.58 -3.62
CA HIS A 751 10.72 17.93 -3.10
C HIS A 751 9.42 18.73 -3.07
N ARG A 752 8.55 18.63 -4.08
CA ARG A 752 7.23 19.28 -4.08
C ARG A 752 6.40 18.83 -2.87
N LYS A 753 6.30 17.53 -2.63
CA LYS A 753 5.60 16.97 -1.46
C LYS A 753 6.21 17.44 -0.13
N ALA A 754 7.54 17.45 -0.03
CA ALA A 754 8.22 17.91 1.17
C ALA A 754 7.95 19.41 1.44
N PHE A 755 7.94 20.24 0.39
CA PHE A 755 7.66 21.67 0.48
C PHE A 755 6.20 21.94 0.83
N GLU A 756 5.25 21.22 0.22
CA GLU A 756 3.83 21.28 0.58
C GLU A 756 3.61 20.93 2.05
N ALA A 757 4.15 19.80 2.52
CA ALA A 757 4.05 19.38 3.91
C ALA A 757 4.68 20.39 4.89
N ALA A 758 5.75 21.07 4.47
CA ALA A 758 6.41 22.12 5.25
C ALA A 758 5.76 23.51 5.11
N ARG A 759 4.74 23.66 4.24
CA ARG A 759 4.13 24.94 3.86
C ARG A 759 5.14 25.97 3.33
N LEU A 760 6.11 25.49 2.53
CA LEU A 760 7.11 26.30 1.85
C LEU A 760 6.65 26.66 0.41
N PRO A 761 7.08 27.80 -0.15
CA PRO A 761 6.70 28.21 -1.51
C PRO A 761 7.18 27.18 -2.55
N LEU A 762 6.30 26.74 -3.46
CA LEU A 762 6.65 25.71 -4.45
C LEU A 762 7.32 26.28 -5.70
N ASP A 763 7.09 27.54 -6.00
CA ASP A 763 7.64 28.27 -7.14
C ASP A 763 9.17 28.37 -7.08
N ILE A 764 9.75 28.45 -5.88
CA ILE A 764 11.20 28.50 -5.71
C ILE A 764 11.92 27.19 -6.08
N LEU A 765 11.21 26.06 -6.23
CA LEU A 765 11.79 24.82 -6.75
C LEU A 765 12.14 24.90 -8.25
N SER A 766 11.61 25.88 -8.98
CA SER A 766 11.96 26.15 -10.37
C SER A 766 13.12 27.15 -10.52
N ASN A 767 13.76 27.54 -9.41
CA ASN A 767 14.89 28.47 -9.42
C ASN A 767 16.09 27.89 -10.18
N LYS A 768 16.66 28.68 -11.09
CA LYS A 768 17.81 28.27 -11.93
C LYS A 768 19.08 27.93 -11.15
N LYS A 769 19.19 28.36 -9.88
CA LYS A 769 20.28 27.97 -8.97
C LYS A 769 20.21 26.49 -8.56
N LEU A 770 19.05 25.84 -8.67
CA LEU A 770 18.80 24.51 -8.15
C LEU A 770 19.07 23.42 -9.19
N SER A 771 19.79 22.38 -8.76
CA SER A 771 19.94 21.12 -9.47
C SER A 771 19.66 19.95 -8.54
N PHE A 772 19.04 18.90 -9.04
CA PHE A 772 18.74 17.69 -8.28
C PHE A 772 19.68 16.57 -8.68
N LEU A 773 20.22 15.84 -7.70
CA LEU A 773 21.15 14.74 -7.95
C LEU A 773 20.76 13.51 -7.11
N GLY A 774 20.66 12.36 -7.78
CA GLY A 774 20.41 11.07 -7.15
C GLY A 774 21.72 10.39 -6.82
N CYS A 775 21.91 9.95 -5.57
CA CYS A 775 23.13 9.27 -5.13
C CYS A 775 22.86 7.99 -4.36
N ASP A 776 23.81 7.06 -4.44
CA ASP A 776 23.93 5.92 -3.53
C ASP A 776 25.09 6.17 -2.56
N PHE A 777 24.74 6.45 -1.30
CA PHE A 777 25.75 6.78 -0.30
C PHE A 777 26.61 5.58 0.10
N ASP A 778 26.21 4.34 -0.24
CA ASP A 778 26.93 3.13 0.13
C ASP A 778 28.10 2.80 -0.83
N GLN A 779 28.19 3.52 -1.95
CA GLN A 779 29.30 3.45 -2.91
C GLN A 779 30.33 4.56 -2.67
N ASP A 780 31.62 4.29 -2.94
CA ASP A 780 32.71 5.25 -2.72
C ASP A 780 32.59 6.52 -3.59
N ASP A 781 32.09 6.38 -4.82
CA ASP A 781 31.84 7.46 -5.76
C ASP A 781 30.42 8.04 -5.67
N LEU A 782 29.69 7.71 -4.60
CA LEU A 782 28.29 8.06 -4.39
C LEU A 782 27.33 7.46 -5.45
N GLY A 783 27.77 6.44 -6.19
CA GLY A 783 27.02 5.82 -7.29
C GLY A 783 26.88 6.74 -8.50
N LEU A 784 27.78 7.73 -8.63
CA LEU A 784 27.79 8.74 -9.69
C LEU A 784 28.84 8.41 -10.74
N ASP A 785 28.61 8.83 -11.99
CA ASP A 785 29.62 8.68 -13.03
C ASP A 785 30.86 9.57 -12.77
N CYS A 786 31.99 9.14 -13.32
CA CYS A 786 33.28 9.80 -13.11
C CYS A 786 33.30 11.28 -13.53
N ALA A 787 32.54 11.67 -14.56
CA ALA A 787 32.48 13.07 -15.00
C ALA A 787 31.75 13.93 -13.97
N THR A 788 30.61 13.46 -13.46
CA THR A 788 29.86 14.13 -12.40
C THR A 788 30.70 14.26 -11.12
N VAL A 789 31.37 13.19 -10.67
CA VAL A 789 32.23 13.24 -9.48
C VAL A 789 33.36 14.26 -9.65
N LYS A 790 33.95 14.35 -10.84
CA LYS A 790 35.01 15.33 -11.16
C LYS A 790 34.47 16.76 -11.16
N GLU A 791 33.26 16.99 -11.69
CA GLU A 791 32.58 18.29 -11.62
C GLU A 791 32.35 18.69 -10.16
N LEU A 792 31.77 17.79 -9.34
CA LEU A 792 31.49 18.08 -7.94
C LEU A 792 32.77 18.42 -7.16
N ARG A 793 33.83 17.63 -7.34
CA ARG A 793 35.15 17.85 -6.71
C ARG A 793 35.79 19.19 -7.06
N SER A 794 35.49 19.73 -8.25
CA SER A 794 36.09 20.98 -8.74
C SER A 794 35.25 22.22 -8.45
N THR A 795 33.95 22.06 -8.22
CA THR A 795 33.00 23.19 -8.13
C THR A 795 32.35 23.35 -6.75
N VAL A 796 32.08 22.26 -6.02
CA VAL A 796 31.38 22.34 -4.73
C VAL A 796 32.29 22.95 -3.69
N THR A 797 31.83 24.05 -3.08
CA THR A 797 32.56 24.76 -2.03
C THR A 797 32.16 24.32 -0.63
N HIS A 798 30.90 23.92 -0.45
CA HIS A 798 30.32 23.58 0.85
C HIS A 798 29.37 22.39 0.72
N VAL A 799 29.37 21.53 1.73
CA VAL A 799 28.45 20.40 1.85
C VAL A 799 27.68 20.54 3.14
N VAL A 800 26.36 20.67 3.08
CA VAL A 800 25.48 20.59 4.25
C VAL A 800 24.90 19.18 4.31
N HIS A 801 25.42 18.36 5.23
CA HIS A 801 24.96 17.00 5.39
C HIS A 801 23.84 16.89 6.43
N SER A 802 22.59 16.89 5.96
CA SER A 802 21.38 16.77 6.79
C SER A 802 20.68 15.40 6.66
N ALA A 803 21.10 14.54 5.72
CA ALA A 803 20.52 13.22 5.56
C ALA A 803 20.84 12.30 6.74
N TRP A 804 19.86 11.99 7.59
CA TRP A 804 20.01 11.02 8.68
C TRP A 804 18.68 10.32 8.98
N ARG A 805 18.72 9.04 9.35
CA ARG A 805 17.52 8.34 9.83
C ARG A 805 17.22 8.77 11.28
N LEU A 806 16.02 9.28 11.53
CA LEU A 806 15.57 9.64 12.87
C LEU A 806 14.73 8.49 13.45
N ASP A 807 15.36 7.63 14.24
CA ASP A 807 14.72 6.49 14.90
C ASP A 807 15.43 6.22 16.24
N PHE A 808 14.76 6.53 17.35
CA PHE A 808 15.34 6.42 18.69
C PHE A 808 15.42 4.98 19.20
N ASN A 809 14.78 4.03 18.51
CA ASN A 809 14.76 2.62 18.91
C ASN A 809 15.92 1.81 18.33
N LEU A 810 16.69 2.38 17.40
CA LEU A 810 17.83 1.71 16.78
C LEU A 810 19.07 1.75 17.68
N SER A 811 19.87 0.68 17.63
CA SER A 811 21.19 0.60 18.24
C SER A 811 22.24 1.42 17.45
N LEU A 812 23.39 1.69 18.08
CA LEU A 812 24.50 2.39 17.42
C LEU A 812 24.97 1.69 16.14
N SER A 813 25.04 0.35 16.13
CA SER A 813 25.49 -0.43 14.96
C SER A 813 24.64 -0.18 13.72
N SER A 814 23.33 0.07 13.90
CA SER A 814 22.40 0.37 12.80
C SER A 814 22.74 1.68 12.06
N PHE A 815 23.57 2.53 12.66
CA PHE A 815 24.02 3.80 12.08
C PHE A 815 25.41 3.74 11.46
N GLU A 816 26.12 2.61 11.52
CA GLU A 816 27.49 2.52 11.00
C GLU A 816 27.60 2.88 9.52
N GLY A 817 26.63 2.45 8.69
CA GLY A 817 26.56 2.85 7.29
C GLY A 817 26.39 4.37 7.10
N HIS A 818 25.67 5.04 8.01
CA HIS A 818 25.51 6.50 7.98
C HIS A 818 26.78 7.22 8.43
N ILE A 819 27.47 6.70 9.47
CA ILE A 819 28.76 7.20 9.93
C ILE A 819 29.79 7.08 8.80
N SER A 820 29.84 5.92 8.14
CA SER A 820 30.70 5.67 6.99
C SER A 820 30.40 6.63 5.82
N ALA A 821 29.12 6.90 5.54
CA ALA A 821 28.73 7.83 4.49
C ALA A 821 29.24 9.26 4.71
N VAL A 822 29.35 9.72 5.97
CA VAL A 822 29.94 11.03 6.28
C VAL A 822 31.41 11.07 5.91
N VAL A 823 32.17 10.04 6.29
CA VAL A 823 33.60 9.91 5.96
C VAL A 823 33.80 9.81 4.45
N ARG A 824 33.01 9.00 3.75
CA ARG A 824 33.04 8.89 2.28
C ARG A 824 32.74 10.23 1.62
N LEU A 825 31.70 10.94 2.05
CA LEU A 825 31.32 12.24 1.49
C LEU A 825 32.44 13.28 1.63
N MET A 826 33.08 13.33 2.80
CA MET A 826 34.24 14.18 3.06
C MET A 826 35.40 13.83 2.11
N LYS A 827 35.75 12.55 1.98
CA LYS A 827 36.83 12.08 1.11
C LYS A 827 36.54 12.29 -0.37
N THR A 828 35.27 12.19 -0.77
CA THR A 828 34.84 12.39 -2.16
C THR A 828 34.87 13.86 -2.55
N LEU A 829 34.67 14.79 -1.62
CA LEU A 829 34.69 16.24 -1.85
C LEU A 829 35.72 16.93 -0.95
N PRO A 830 37.03 16.64 -1.11
CA PRO A 830 38.05 17.02 -0.14
C PRO A 830 38.35 18.52 -0.05
N ARG A 831 37.90 19.31 -1.03
CA ARG A 831 38.02 20.77 -1.06
C ARG A 831 36.80 21.48 -0.45
N ALA A 832 35.70 20.77 -0.24
CA ALA A 832 34.48 21.38 0.24
C ALA A 832 34.47 21.44 1.77
N HIS A 833 33.98 22.54 2.34
CA HIS A 833 33.76 22.63 3.78
C HIS A 833 32.51 21.83 4.15
N LEU A 834 32.70 20.76 4.93
CA LEU A 834 31.62 19.86 5.35
C LEU A 834 30.96 20.34 6.64
N ILE A 835 29.70 20.73 6.54
CA ILE A 835 28.84 21.12 7.64
C ILE A 835 27.91 19.95 7.98
N PHE A 836 28.08 19.39 9.18
CA PHE A 836 27.27 18.28 9.66
C PHE A 836 26.20 18.76 10.64
N THR A 837 24.93 18.44 10.37
CA THR A 837 23.85 18.72 11.33
C THR A 837 23.77 17.60 12.37
N SER A 838 24.29 17.87 13.57
CA SER A 838 24.20 17.01 14.75
C SER A 838 22.95 17.35 15.59
N SER A 839 22.78 16.69 16.73
CA SER A 839 21.60 16.79 17.61
C SER A 839 22.03 16.98 19.06
N VAL A 840 21.20 17.67 19.85
CA VAL A 840 21.26 17.69 21.32
C VAL A 840 21.32 16.28 21.93
N SER A 841 20.80 15.27 21.22
CA SER A 841 20.90 13.86 21.62
C SER A 841 22.34 13.34 21.74
N ALA A 842 23.32 13.99 21.12
CA ALA A 842 24.74 13.65 21.26
C ALA A 842 25.30 13.97 22.65
N VAL A 843 24.57 14.75 23.46
CA VAL A 843 24.94 15.20 24.81
C VAL A 843 23.78 15.03 25.80
N GLN A 844 22.85 14.11 25.51
CA GLN A 844 21.62 13.92 26.29
C GLN A 844 21.82 13.43 27.73
N SER A 845 22.99 12.86 28.03
CA SER A 845 23.39 12.34 29.34
C SER A 845 24.44 13.21 30.02
N TRP A 846 24.57 14.47 29.59
CA TRP A 846 25.36 15.47 30.30
C TRP A 846 24.88 15.62 31.75
N ASN A 847 25.79 15.44 32.70
CA ASN A 847 25.50 15.57 34.12
C ASN A 847 25.64 17.05 34.55
N ILE A 848 24.51 17.73 34.70
CA ILE A 848 24.47 19.14 35.09
C ILE A 848 25.17 19.41 36.43
N SER A 849 25.08 18.46 37.38
CA SER A 849 25.66 18.62 38.72
C SER A 849 27.18 18.52 38.75
N GLU A 850 27.77 17.75 37.83
CA GLU A 850 29.21 17.47 37.79
C GLU A 850 29.93 18.27 36.68
N GLN A 851 29.26 18.48 35.55
CA GLN A 851 29.86 19.02 34.32
C GLN A 851 29.43 20.49 34.05
N GLY A 852 28.41 20.99 34.76
CA GLY A 852 27.94 22.38 34.69
C GLY A 852 26.58 22.57 34.01
N LEU A 853 26.02 23.77 34.13
CA LEU A 853 24.63 24.08 33.72
C LEU A 853 24.36 24.02 32.22
N SER A 854 25.39 24.24 31.39
CA SER A 854 25.24 24.28 29.94
C SER A 854 26.36 23.54 29.23
N VAL A 855 26.01 22.79 28.18
CA VAL A 855 26.98 22.13 27.31
C VAL A 855 27.70 23.19 26.47
N PRO A 856 29.05 23.24 26.48
CA PRO A 856 29.81 24.23 25.73
C PRO A 856 29.75 23.98 24.20
N GLU A 857 30.10 25.00 23.42
CA GLU A 857 30.19 24.96 21.95
C GLU A 857 31.52 24.38 21.48
N VAL A 858 31.89 23.23 22.03
CA VAL A 858 33.09 22.48 21.65
C VAL A 858 32.77 20.98 21.56
N PRO A 859 33.58 20.20 20.83
CA PRO A 859 33.53 18.74 20.90
C PRO A 859 33.78 18.27 22.33
N ILE A 860 32.97 17.33 22.82
CA ILE A 860 33.10 16.76 24.17
C ILE A 860 33.84 15.43 24.05
N GLU A 861 34.97 15.26 24.73
CA GLU A 861 35.78 14.03 24.60
C GLU A 861 35.21 12.83 25.36
N ASP A 862 34.46 13.11 26.43
CA ASP A 862 33.85 12.08 27.27
C ASP A 862 32.64 11.45 26.56
N PRO A 863 32.71 10.17 26.14
CA PRO A 863 31.61 9.51 25.45
C PRO A 863 30.39 9.22 26.34
N THR A 864 30.52 9.31 27.66
CA THR A 864 29.40 9.03 28.56
C THR A 864 28.23 10.02 28.39
N VAL A 865 28.53 11.24 27.94
CA VAL A 865 27.52 12.30 27.70
C VAL A 865 26.52 11.94 26.60
N ALA A 866 26.87 11.01 25.71
CA ALA A 866 26.03 10.57 24.60
C ALA A 866 25.20 9.31 24.90
N ILE A 867 25.43 8.66 26.04
CA ILE A 867 24.78 7.37 26.36
C ILE A 867 23.26 7.51 26.32
N GLY A 868 22.61 6.55 25.67
CA GLY A 868 21.17 6.33 25.75
C GLY A 868 20.63 5.80 24.42
N THR A 869 20.29 6.66 23.44
CA THR A 869 19.75 6.18 22.15
C THR A 869 20.88 5.94 21.14
N GLY A 870 20.75 4.93 20.27
CA GLY A 870 21.72 4.70 19.19
C GLY A 870 21.83 5.89 18.23
N TYR A 871 20.73 6.63 18.04
CA TYR A 871 20.73 7.90 17.31
C TYR A 871 21.68 8.92 17.95
N GLY A 872 21.55 9.21 19.25
CA GLY A 872 22.40 10.17 19.97
C GLY A 872 23.88 9.76 19.96
N MET A 873 24.15 8.49 20.25
CA MET A 873 25.50 7.92 20.20
C MET A 873 26.11 8.02 18.80
N SER A 874 25.34 7.78 17.73
CA SER A 874 25.84 7.88 16.36
C SER A 874 26.22 9.31 15.97
N LYS A 875 25.45 10.30 16.43
CA LYS A 875 25.75 11.72 16.22
C LYS A 875 27.04 12.09 16.92
N TYR A 876 27.19 11.71 18.19
CA TYR A 876 28.42 11.91 18.97
C TYR A 876 29.66 11.34 18.27
N VAL A 877 29.57 10.09 17.78
CA VAL A 877 30.67 9.45 17.03
C VAL A 877 31.10 10.30 15.82
N VAL A 878 30.15 10.85 15.07
CA VAL A 878 30.46 11.76 13.94
C VAL A 878 31.05 13.08 14.42
N GLU A 879 30.56 13.69 15.50
CA GLU A 879 31.16 14.91 16.07
C GLU A 879 32.65 14.70 16.36
N GLN A 880 33.00 13.55 16.95
CA GLN A 880 34.39 13.18 17.26
C GLN A 880 35.22 12.92 16.02
N ILE A 881 34.69 12.19 15.02
CA ILE A 881 35.40 11.91 13.77
C ILE A 881 35.70 13.23 13.03
N LEU A 882 34.73 14.12 12.91
CA LEU A 882 34.90 15.40 12.20
C LEU A 882 35.81 16.36 12.96
N SER A 883 35.78 16.36 14.29
CA SER A 883 36.73 17.09 15.13
C SER A 883 38.17 16.62 14.90
N LYS A 884 38.40 15.30 14.89
CA LYS A 884 39.71 14.71 14.58
C LYS A 884 40.15 15.01 13.16
N ALA A 885 39.24 14.95 12.19
CA ALA A 885 39.53 15.32 10.80
C ALA A 885 39.95 16.80 10.68
N SER A 886 39.29 17.70 11.42
CA SER A 886 39.64 19.12 11.47
C SER A 886 41.08 19.35 11.97
N ASN A 887 41.49 18.61 13.01
CA ASN A 887 42.85 18.69 13.57
C ASN A 887 43.97 18.24 12.59
N ILE A 888 43.64 17.50 11.53
CA ILE A 888 44.59 17.06 10.50
C ILE A 888 44.35 17.76 9.15
N GLY A 889 43.65 18.90 9.17
CA GLY A 889 43.53 19.83 8.04
C GLY A 889 42.25 19.71 7.20
N TRP A 890 41.29 18.85 7.56
CA TRP A 890 40.01 18.80 6.84
C TRP A 890 39.10 19.97 7.23
N HIS A 891 38.38 20.51 6.26
CA HIS A 891 37.44 21.61 6.44
C HIS A 891 36.08 21.09 6.92
N THR A 892 35.84 21.10 8.24
CA THR A 892 34.62 20.57 8.85
C THR A 892 34.04 21.50 9.91
N THR A 893 32.71 21.55 10.03
CA THR A 893 31.98 22.19 11.13
C THR A 893 30.82 21.31 11.55
N THR A 894 30.68 21.06 12.84
CA THR A 894 29.51 20.41 13.43
C THR A 894 28.53 21.45 13.95
N VAL A 895 27.27 21.35 13.54
CA VAL A 895 26.18 22.18 14.05
C VAL A 895 25.31 21.30 14.94
N ARG A 896 25.45 21.42 16.26
CA ARG A 896 24.68 20.63 17.24
C ARG A 896 23.36 21.34 17.53
N ILE A 897 22.25 20.78 17.04
CA ILE A 897 20.95 21.47 17.03
C ILE A 897 20.10 21.01 18.22
N GLY A 898 19.51 21.98 18.93
CA GLY A 898 18.52 21.77 19.99
C GLY A 898 17.19 21.22 19.48
N GLN A 899 16.17 21.16 20.34
CA GLN A 899 14.83 20.77 19.92
C GLN A 899 14.28 21.82 18.94
N ILE A 900 13.97 21.39 17.72
CA ILE A 900 13.37 22.24 16.70
C ILE A 900 11.86 22.28 16.90
N CYS A 901 11.24 23.46 16.73
CA CYS A 901 9.79 23.65 16.78
C CYS A 901 9.27 24.37 15.53
N GLY A 902 7.94 24.39 15.35
CA GLY A 902 7.29 25.13 14.27
C GLY A 902 7.43 26.65 14.44
N SER A 903 7.28 27.42 13.37
CA SER A 903 7.29 28.89 13.43
C SER A 903 5.90 29.48 13.72
N VAL A 904 5.83 30.78 14.01
CA VAL A 904 4.54 31.48 14.20
C VAL A 904 3.78 31.61 12.87
N GLU A 905 4.51 31.79 11.77
CA GLU A 905 3.94 32.06 10.45
C GLU A 905 3.19 30.85 9.88
N THR A 906 3.77 29.65 10.00
CA THR A 906 3.18 28.43 9.42
C THR A 906 2.54 27.52 10.47
N GLY A 907 3.04 27.56 11.71
CA GLY A 907 2.70 26.61 12.77
C GLY A 907 3.19 25.19 12.51
N ALA A 908 3.91 24.94 11.42
CA ALA A 908 4.22 23.59 10.95
C ALA A 908 5.16 22.84 11.90
N TRP A 909 4.61 21.85 12.60
CA TRP A 909 5.35 20.97 13.51
C TRP A 909 4.82 19.54 13.37
N LYS A 910 5.69 18.60 13.02
CA LYS A 910 5.34 17.23 12.66
C LYS A 910 4.61 16.51 13.82
N SER A 911 3.40 16.01 13.55
CA SER A 911 2.51 15.38 14.55
C SER A 911 3.06 14.08 15.16
N SER A 912 4.01 13.42 14.49
CA SER A 912 4.67 12.22 15.01
C SER A 912 5.73 12.51 16.09
N GLU A 913 6.04 13.78 16.37
CA GLU A 913 7.00 14.16 17.41
C GLU A 913 6.39 14.10 18.82
N TRP A 914 7.25 14.09 19.83
CA TRP A 914 6.86 13.82 21.20
C TRP A 914 5.98 14.92 21.83
N VAL A 915 6.20 16.20 21.47
CA VAL A 915 5.39 17.33 21.98
C VAL A 915 3.93 17.26 21.49
N PRO A 916 3.64 17.18 20.17
CA PRO A 916 2.28 16.95 19.70
C PRO A 916 1.66 15.65 20.25
N SER A 917 2.46 14.58 20.38
CA SER A 917 1.98 13.32 20.96
C SER A 917 1.57 13.47 22.42
N LEU A 918 2.35 14.19 23.22
CA LEU A 918 2.03 14.52 24.61
C LEU A 918 0.74 15.32 24.69
N LEU A 919 0.58 16.36 23.86
CA LEU A 919 -0.61 17.21 23.88
C LEU A 919 -1.87 16.45 23.48
N LYS A 920 -1.82 15.66 22.39
CA LYS A 920 -2.97 14.86 21.97
C LYS A 920 -3.36 13.83 23.03
N SER A 921 -2.39 13.12 23.59
CA SER A 921 -2.61 12.22 24.73
C SER A 921 -3.18 12.95 25.94
N SER A 922 -2.72 14.17 26.23
CA SER A 922 -3.24 14.99 27.33
C SER A 922 -4.71 15.37 27.19
N ILE A 923 -5.17 15.62 25.96
CA ILE A 923 -6.59 15.87 25.66
C ILE A 923 -7.41 14.64 26.01
N ALA A 924 -6.98 13.46 25.55
CA ALA A 924 -7.67 12.19 25.84
C ALA A 924 -7.61 11.81 27.33
N LEU A 925 -6.49 12.08 28.02
CA LEU A 925 -6.32 11.84 29.45
C LEU A 925 -7.04 12.85 30.36
N GLY A 926 -7.52 13.97 29.79
CA GLY A 926 -8.15 15.07 30.49
C GLY A 926 -7.21 15.81 31.45
N CYS A 927 -5.89 15.83 31.18
CA CYS A 927 -4.92 16.57 31.99
C CYS A 927 -3.59 16.82 31.27
N LEU A 928 -2.93 17.93 31.59
CA LEU A 928 -1.58 18.26 31.13
C LEU A 928 -0.53 17.94 32.22
N PRO A 929 0.67 17.46 31.85
CA PRO A 929 1.76 17.30 32.81
C PRO A 929 2.36 18.65 33.19
N ILE A 930 2.71 18.80 34.47
CA ILE A 930 3.56 19.89 34.97
C ILE A 930 4.98 19.58 34.52
N MET A 931 5.52 20.46 33.67
CA MET A 931 6.89 20.41 33.21
C MET A 931 7.69 21.50 33.90
N GLU A 932 8.88 21.15 34.40
CA GLU A 932 9.78 22.08 35.11
C GLU A 932 10.99 22.44 34.25
N GLY A 933 11.59 23.59 34.56
CA GLY A 933 12.73 24.15 33.84
C GLY A 933 12.32 25.23 32.84
N THR A 934 13.13 25.37 31.79
CA THR A 934 12.95 26.36 30.73
C THR A 934 12.96 25.67 29.37
N VAL A 935 12.35 26.29 28.38
CA VAL A 935 12.20 25.78 27.02
C VAL A 935 13.10 26.60 26.11
N SER A 936 14.15 25.97 25.56
CA SER A 936 15.04 26.57 24.55
C SER A 936 14.76 26.09 23.13
N TRP A 937 13.52 25.66 22.84
CA TRP A 937 13.15 25.20 21.50
C TRP A 937 13.36 26.28 20.45
N ILE A 938 14.03 25.92 19.36
CA ILE A 938 14.41 26.86 18.30
C ILE A 938 13.49 26.70 17.07
N PRO A 939 12.89 27.79 16.54
CA PRO A 939 12.03 27.70 15.37
C PRO A 939 12.77 27.23 14.12
N MET A 940 12.15 26.36 13.33
CA MET A 940 12.73 25.77 12.11
C MET A 940 13.33 26.80 11.12
N PRO A 941 12.67 27.94 10.80
CA PRO A 941 13.28 28.94 9.92
C PRO A 941 14.57 29.52 10.47
N ALA A 942 14.67 29.70 11.79
CA ALA A 942 15.88 30.23 12.42
C ALA A 942 17.04 29.24 12.35
N VAL A 943 16.78 27.94 12.52
CA VAL A 943 17.79 26.89 12.29
C VAL A 943 18.28 26.92 10.84
N ALA A 944 17.36 26.97 9.87
CA ALA A 944 17.70 26.98 8.45
C ALA A 944 18.57 28.17 8.04
N LEU A 945 18.22 29.38 8.49
CA LEU A 945 19.01 30.59 8.25
C LEU A 945 20.37 30.53 8.94
N SER A 946 20.44 30.00 10.16
CA SER A 946 21.71 29.86 10.89
C SER A 946 22.67 28.89 10.23
N VAL A 947 22.17 27.80 9.63
CA VAL A 947 23.01 26.89 8.84
C VAL A 947 23.61 27.62 7.63
N ILE A 948 22.87 28.55 7.01
CA ILE A 948 23.40 29.40 5.92
C ILE A 948 24.42 30.40 6.45
N ASP A 949 24.18 31.02 7.61
CA ASP A 949 25.17 31.90 8.24
C ASP A 949 26.49 31.15 8.53
N VAL A 950 26.43 29.88 8.95
CA VAL A 950 27.59 28.99 9.09
C VAL A 950 28.25 28.65 7.74
N VAL A 951 27.50 28.53 6.65
CA VAL A 951 28.08 28.40 5.29
C VAL A 951 28.81 29.67 4.86
N MET A 952 28.37 30.82 5.32
CA MET A 952 28.83 32.12 4.82
C MET A 952 29.96 32.74 5.66
N THR A 953 30.26 32.19 6.84
CA THR A 953 31.36 32.71 7.67
C THR A 953 32.73 32.51 7.01
N GLU A 954 33.66 33.39 7.35
CA GLU A 954 35.09 33.25 7.01
C GLU A 954 35.88 32.58 8.13
N LYS A 955 35.31 32.54 9.35
CA LYS A 955 35.88 31.88 10.52
C LYS A 955 34.98 30.71 10.91
N TYR A 956 35.36 29.52 10.45
CA TYR A 956 34.61 28.30 10.69
C TYR A 956 34.91 27.74 12.09
N PRO A 957 33.90 27.64 12.98
CA PRO A 957 34.06 26.92 14.24
C PRO A 957 34.11 25.40 13.99
N VAL A 958 34.81 24.66 14.85
CA VAL A 958 34.77 23.18 14.81
C VAL A 958 33.38 22.67 15.19
N LEU A 959 32.78 23.28 16.21
CA LEU A 959 31.42 22.96 16.67
C LEU A 959 30.70 24.23 17.11
N VAL A 960 29.40 24.30 16.84
CA VAL A 960 28.50 25.39 17.25
C VAL A 960 27.18 24.76 17.71
N ASN A 961 26.61 25.27 18.80
CA ASN A 961 25.30 24.80 19.28
C ASN A 961 24.19 25.74 18.81
N LEU A 962 23.19 25.22 18.11
CA LEU A 962 22.01 25.97 17.72
C LEU A 962 20.83 25.63 18.62
N SER A 963 20.63 26.42 19.67
CA SER A 963 19.43 26.41 20.52
C SER A 963 18.90 27.83 20.70
N HIS A 964 17.70 27.98 21.25
CA HIS A 964 17.15 29.31 21.50
C HIS A 964 17.97 30.03 22.60
N PRO A 965 18.58 31.20 22.34
CA PRO A 965 19.51 31.84 23.29
C PRO A 965 18.81 32.52 24.47
N ARG A 966 17.49 32.69 24.38
CA ARG A 966 16.64 33.29 25.42
C ARG A 966 15.49 32.34 25.79
N PRO A 967 15.74 31.29 26.61
CA PRO A 967 14.75 30.27 26.89
C PRO A 967 13.55 30.83 27.67
N THR A 968 12.38 30.23 27.50
CA THR A 968 11.11 30.66 28.11
C THR A 968 10.72 29.69 29.23
N PRO A 969 10.21 30.13 30.39
CA PRO A 969 9.73 29.20 31.42
C PRO A 969 8.76 28.15 30.88
N SER A 970 8.97 26.87 31.21
CA SER A 970 8.15 25.76 30.72
C SER A 970 6.67 25.92 31.08
N HIS A 971 6.40 26.44 32.28
CA HIS A 971 5.06 26.81 32.74
C HIS A 971 4.35 27.70 31.73
N ASP A 972 4.97 28.77 31.25
CA ASP A 972 4.34 29.74 30.36
C ASP A 972 4.00 29.12 29.00
N VAL A 973 4.87 28.27 28.47
CA VAL A 973 4.65 27.52 27.23
C VAL A 973 3.47 26.56 27.35
N PHE A 974 3.39 25.80 28.44
CA PHE A 974 2.31 24.83 28.66
C PHE A 974 0.97 25.48 29.02
N HIS A 975 0.99 26.63 29.70
CA HIS A 975 -0.19 27.47 29.90
C HIS A 975 -0.68 28.08 28.58
N ALA A 976 0.24 28.48 27.69
CA ALA A 976 -0.12 28.93 26.36
C ALA A 976 -0.73 27.80 25.52
N PHE A 977 -0.22 26.57 25.60
CA PHE A 977 -0.86 25.40 24.98
C PHE A 977 -2.27 25.18 25.51
N ASN A 978 -2.47 25.17 26.83
CA ASN A 978 -3.79 24.97 27.43
C ASN A 978 -4.79 26.05 26.99
N SER A 979 -4.32 27.31 26.92
CA SER A 979 -5.11 28.44 26.45
C SER A 979 -5.49 28.32 24.97
N ALA A 980 -4.54 27.93 24.11
CA ALA A 980 -4.76 27.72 22.68
C ALA A 980 -5.69 26.53 22.38
N LEU A 981 -5.64 25.48 23.20
CA LEU A 981 -6.58 24.36 23.14
C LEU A 981 -8.00 24.78 23.53
N GLY A 982 -8.16 25.70 24.49
CA GLY A 982 -9.47 26.19 24.93
C GLY A 982 -10.26 25.17 25.77
N LEU A 983 -9.58 24.15 26.31
CA LEU A 983 -10.20 23.04 27.05
C LEU A 983 -10.10 23.18 28.58
N GLY A 984 -9.26 24.08 29.09
CA GLY A 984 -9.09 24.28 30.54
C GLY A 984 -8.60 23.03 31.27
N LEU A 985 -7.67 22.27 30.67
CA LEU A 985 -7.20 21.01 31.23
C LEU A 985 -6.45 21.24 32.56
N PRO A 986 -6.70 20.44 33.61
CA PRO A 986 -5.95 20.54 34.86
C PRO A 986 -4.51 20.03 34.69
N PHE A 987 -3.60 20.68 35.40
CA PHE A 987 -2.19 20.28 35.47
C PHE A 987 -1.97 19.20 36.55
N VAL A 988 -1.21 18.15 36.24
CA VAL A 988 -0.83 17.05 37.15
C VAL A 988 0.67 16.79 37.11
N SER A 989 1.27 16.14 38.12
CA SER A 989 2.69 15.78 38.03
C SER A 989 2.98 14.87 36.85
N MET A 990 4.20 14.92 36.31
CA MET A 990 4.60 14.06 35.20
C MET A 990 4.49 12.57 35.57
N GLU A 991 4.79 12.16 36.82
CA GLU A 991 4.56 10.76 37.24
C GLU A 991 3.10 10.38 37.13
N ARG A 992 2.20 11.25 37.59
CA ARG A 992 0.76 10.98 37.55
C ARG A 992 0.24 10.91 36.12
N TRP A 993 0.77 11.76 35.23
CA TRP A 993 0.45 11.72 33.81
C TRP A 993 0.89 10.39 33.16
N VAL A 994 2.13 9.95 33.42
CA VAL A 994 2.65 8.65 32.92
C VAL A 994 1.85 7.48 33.48
N LEU A 995 1.56 7.47 34.78
CA LEU A 995 0.73 6.43 35.40
C LEU A 995 -0.66 6.32 34.76
N LYS A 996 -1.29 7.46 34.43
CA LYS A 996 -2.55 7.45 33.69
C LYS A 996 -2.37 6.83 32.30
N LEU A 997 -1.34 7.24 31.56
CA LEU A 997 -1.03 6.70 30.24
C LEU A 997 -0.78 5.18 30.27
N GLU A 998 -0.07 4.68 31.29
CA GLU A 998 0.20 3.25 31.50
C GLU A 998 -1.07 2.42 31.71
N GLN A 999 -2.07 2.98 32.40
CA GLN A 999 -3.34 2.27 32.62
C GLN A 999 -4.04 1.96 31.31
N PHE A 1000 -4.01 2.89 30.36
CA PHE A 1000 -4.55 2.69 29.01
C PHE A 1000 -3.64 1.81 28.13
N ALA A 1001 -2.33 1.80 28.38
CA ALA A 1001 -1.36 0.99 27.63
C ALA A 1001 -1.40 -0.52 27.92
N LYS A 1002 -2.10 -0.98 28.97
CA LYS A 1002 -2.15 -2.41 29.34
C LYS A 1002 -2.91 -3.29 28.35
N ARG A 1003 -3.95 -2.76 27.70
CA ARG A 1003 -4.75 -3.42 26.64
C ARG A 1003 -5.36 -2.37 25.70
N PRO A 1004 -4.53 -1.68 24.90
CA PRO A 1004 -5.01 -0.52 24.14
C PRO A 1004 -5.84 -0.99 22.94
N SER A 1005 -7.02 -0.42 22.75
CA SER A 1005 -7.77 -0.56 21.49
C SER A 1005 -7.10 0.25 20.38
N ALA A 1006 -7.43 -0.02 19.10
CA ALA A 1006 -6.94 0.77 17.97
C ALA A 1006 -7.29 2.27 18.11
N LYS A 1007 -8.45 2.57 18.70
CA LYS A 1007 -8.89 3.93 19.00
C LYS A 1007 -8.02 4.57 20.08
N ASP A 1008 -7.72 3.85 21.15
CA ASP A 1008 -6.85 4.36 22.23
C ASP A 1008 -5.46 4.72 21.73
N ILE A 1009 -4.88 3.93 20.81
CA ILE A 1009 -3.57 4.22 20.21
C ILE A 1009 -3.61 5.47 19.31
N SER A 1010 -4.75 5.73 18.64
CA SER A 1010 -4.95 6.90 17.78
C SER A 1010 -5.16 8.18 18.59
N ASP A 1011 -5.98 8.10 19.63
CA ASP A 1011 -6.35 9.23 20.51
C ASP A 1011 -5.23 9.54 21.52
N MET A 1012 -4.47 8.53 21.94
CA MET A 1012 -3.32 8.65 22.85
C MET A 1012 -2.03 8.18 22.19
N PRO A 1013 -1.49 8.90 21.19
CA PRO A 1013 -0.25 8.53 20.51
C PRO A 1013 0.95 8.41 21.48
N GLY A 1014 0.90 9.06 22.64
CA GLY A 1014 1.91 8.93 23.69
C GLY A 1014 2.14 7.51 24.20
N ILE A 1015 1.18 6.57 24.03
CA ILE A 1015 1.37 5.15 24.37
C ILE A 1015 2.59 4.57 23.62
N LYS A 1016 2.84 5.02 22.38
CA LYS A 1016 3.99 4.57 21.57
C LYS A 1016 5.34 5.10 22.10
N LEU A 1017 5.30 6.13 22.95
CA LEU A 1017 6.47 6.81 23.53
C LEU A 1017 6.53 6.62 25.05
N LEU A 1018 5.87 5.57 25.57
CA LEU A 1018 5.73 5.37 27.01
C LEU A 1018 7.10 5.27 27.72
N ASP A 1019 8.04 4.52 27.16
CA ASP A 1019 9.39 4.38 27.73
C ASP A 1019 10.19 5.68 27.66
N PHE A 1020 9.99 6.49 26.61
CA PHE A 1020 10.54 7.83 26.54
C PHE A 1020 10.02 8.71 27.68
N PHE A 1021 8.70 8.70 27.94
CA PHE A 1021 8.11 9.48 29.03
C PHE A 1021 8.50 8.96 30.43
N ARG A 1022 8.70 7.65 30.59
CA ARG A 1022 9.28 7.06 31.81
C ARG A 1022 10.69 7.59 32.05
N ALA A 1023 11.55 7.53 31.03
CA ALA A 1023 12.92 8.04 31.11
C ALA A 1023 12.96 9.55 31.37
N LEU A 1024 12.05 10.32 30.77
CA LEU A 1024 11.89 11.75 31.04
C LEU A 1024 11.53 12.01 32.51
N THR A 1025 10.57 11.24 33.04
CA THR A 1025 10.13 11.34 34.44
C THR A 1025 11.26 11.03 35.42
N MET A 1026 12.05 9.99 35.16
CA MET A 1026 13.21 9.64 36.00
C MET A 1026 14.26 10.75 36.01
N ARG A 1027 14.59 11.34 34.85
CA ARG A 1027 15.56 12.45 34.75
C ARG A 1027 15.09 13.71 35.48
N MET A 1028 13.81 14.05 35.35
CA MET A 1028 13.22 15.18 36.08
C MET A 1028 13.37 15.00 37.61
N LYS A 1029 13.19 13.79 38.14
CA LYS A 1029 13.43 13.51 39.56
C LYS A 1029 14.88 13.73 39.97
N GLN A 1030 15.83 13.18 39.21
CA GLN A 1030 17.26 13.32 39.48
C GLN A 1030 17.71 14.79 39.48
N THR A 1031 17.15 15.60 38.57
CA THR A 1031 17.51 17.02 38.43
C THR A 1031 16.92 17.88 39.55
N LYS A 1032 15.70 17.57 40.03
CA LYS A 1032 15.07 18.25 41.17
C LYS A 1032 15.92 18.20 42.44
N ASP A 1033 16.51 17.05 42.70
CA ASP A 1033 17.33 16.84 43.90
C ASP A 1033 18.62 17.68 43.87
N ALA A 1034 19.04 18.17 42.70
CA ALA A 1034 20.25 18.96 42.50
C ALA A 1034 20.10 20.48 42.76
N GLN A 1035 18.94 20.98 43.21
CA GLN A 1035 18.68 22.40 43.59
C GLN A 1035 19.18 23.49 42.60
N THR A 1036 19.19 23.24 41.29
CA THR A 1036 19.66 24.19 40.27
C THR A 1036 18.52 25.01 39.65
N ILE A 1037 18.74 26.32 39.47
CA ILE A 1037 17.67 27.31 39.18
C ILE A 1037 17.34 27.43 37.66
N SER A 1038 18.08 26.81 36.74
CA SER A 1038 17.74 26.88 35.30
C SER A 1038 18.33 25.72 34.47
N TYR A 1039 17.49 24.78 34.03
CA TYR A 1039 17.82 23.67 33.13
C TYR A 1039 16.77 23.57 31.99
N GLU A 1040 17.07 22.81 30.93
CA GLU A 1040 16.12 22.56 29.84
C GLU A 1040 15.01 21.63 30.30
N MET A 1041 13.79 21.93 29.86
CA MET A 1041 12.59 21.23 30.26
C MET A 1041 12.74 19.70 30.08
N GLY A 1042 12.37 18.96 31.12
CA GLY A 1042 12.54 17.50 31.15
C GLY A 1042 13.85 17.01 31.77
N GLY A 1043 14.62 17.91 32.41
CA GLY A 1043 15.89 17.56 33.07
C GLY A 1043 17.05 17.42 32.08
N LEU A 1044 16.97 18.09 30.93
CA LEU A 1044 18.03 18.12 29.92
C LEU A 1044 19.00 19.29 30.21
N PRO A 1045 20.26 19.22 29.75
CA PRO A 1045 21.17 20.34 29.83
C PRO A 1045 20.75 21.46 28.87
N LEU A 1046 21.03 22.72 29.23
CA LEU A 1046 20.98 23.81 28.26
C LEU A 1046 22.20 23.72 27.33
N LEU A 1047 22.08 24.22 26.11
CA LEU A 1047 23.24 24.39 25.22
C LEU A 1047 23.73 25.85 25.32
N ALA A 1048 25.03 26.05 25.53
CA ALA A 1048 25.63 27.37 25.40
C ALA A 1048 25.52 27.83 23.93
N THR A 1049 25.22 29.11 23.69
CA THR A 1049 24.95 29.67 22.35
C THR A 1049 25.73 30.96 22.07
N SER A 1050 26.83 31.20 22.79
CA SER A 1050 27.64 32.41 22.67
C SER A 1050 28.30 32.55 21.31
N GLU A 1051 28.92 31.50 20.77
CA GLU A 1051 29.53 31.46 19.45
C GLU A 1051 28.44 31.51 18.37
N ALA A 1052 27.37 30.70 18.51
CA ALA A 1052 26.21 30.76 17.63
C ALA A 1052 25.62 32.18 17.51
N SER A 1053 25.50 32.90 18.62
CA SER A 1053 24.94 34.26 18.64
C SER A 1053 25.90 35.31 18.06
N GLN A 1054 27.20 35.06 18.09
CA GLN A 1054 28.17 35.92 17.39
C GLN A 1054 28.16 35.66 15.89
N LEU A 1055 28.03 34.39 15.50
CA LEU A 1055 28.09 33.93 14.12
C LEU A 1055 26.80 34.20 13.32
N CYS A 1056 25.65 33.96 13.96
CA CYS A 1056 24.34 33.93 13.31
C CYS A 1056 23.48 35.08 13.84
N PRO A 1057 23.33 36.20 13.10
CA PRO A 1057 22.47 37.31 13.49
C PRO A 1057 21.04 36.85 13.80
N THR A 1058 20.55 35.86 13.04
CA THR A 1058 19.23 35.27 13.25
C THR A 1058 19.06 34.76 14.67
N VAL A 1059 20.03 34.00 15.20
CA VAL A 1059 19.98 33.46 16.58
C VAL A 1059 20.08 34.58 17.59
N ARG A 1060 21.04 35.50 17.43
CA ARG A 1060 21.24 36.64 18.33
C ARG A 1060 19.97 37.47 18.54
N ASP A 1061 19.19 37.63 17.47
CA ASP A 1061 18.04 38.54 17.41
C ASP A 1061 16.70 37.81 17.63
N LEU A 1062 16.70 36.47 17.87
CA LEU A 1062 15.51 35.65 18.16
C LEU A 1062 14.75 36.05 19.42
N ARG A 1063 13.50 36.50 19.29
CA ARG A 1063 12.67 36.81 20.47
C ARG A 1063 12.28 35.54 21.22
N PRO A 1064 12.17 35.56 22.57
CA PRO A 1064 11.65 34.44 23.36
C PRO A 1064 10.34 33.89 22.82
N LEU A 1065 10.09 32.60 23.04
CA LEU A 1065 8.82 31.98 22.69
C LEU A 1065 7.68 32.66 23.45
N CYS A 1066 6.66 33.08 22.71
CA CYS A 1066 5.50 33.77 23.21
C CYS A 1066 4.21 32.96 22.91
N PRO A 1067 3.07 33.27 23.55
CA PRO A 1067 1.82 32.50 23.39
C PRO A 1067 1.32 32.33 21.94
N GLU A 1068 1.72 33.23 21.04
CA GLU A 1068 1.43 33.16 19.60
C GLU A 1068 1.98 31.88 18.96
N TYR A 1069 3.13 31.36 19.43
CA TYR A 1069 3.69 30.10 18.94
C TYR A 1069 2.77 28.91 19.26
N ALA A 1070 2.35 28.79 20.52
CA ALA A 1070 1.44 27.72 20.93
C ALA A 1070 0.11 27.78 20.16
N THR A 1071 -0.40 28.99 19.92
CA THR A 1071 -1.59 29.22 19.10
C THR A 1071 -1.38 28.77 17.66
N ALA A 1072 -0.25 29.11 17.04
CA ALA A 1072 0.09 28.71 15.68
C ALA A 1072 0.23 27.17 15.55
N TRP A 1073 0.92 26.53 16.49
CA TRP A 1073 1.09 25.07 16.50
C TRP A 1073 -0.22 24.32 16.67
N VAL A 1074 -1.07 24.72 17.63
CA VAL A 1074 -2.40 24.13 17.83
C VAL A 1074 -3.29 24.34 16.61
N LYS A 1075 -3.28 25.54 16.01
CA LYS A 1075 -4.01 25.82 14.77
C LYS A 1075 -3.53 24.93 13.62
N PHE A 1076 -2.23 24.73 13.49
CA PHE A 1076 -1.66 23.83 12.49
C PHE A 1076 -2.15 22.39 12.71
N TRP A 1077 -2.04 21.84 13.92
CA TRP A 1077 -2.50 20.48 14.22
C TRP A 1077 -4.01 20.28 14.07
N ARG A 1078 -4.82 21.31 14.31
CA ARG A 1078 -6.26 21.31 14.02
C ARG A 1078 -6.55 21.25 12.53
N ASN A 1079 -5.85 22.06 11.73
CA ASN A 1079 -6.02 22.06 10.28
C ASN A 1079 -5.62 20.73 9.64
N GLU A 1080 -4.63 20.02 10.21
CA GLU A 1080 -4.22 18.68 9.78
C GLU A 1080 -5.14 17.56 10.32
N GLY A 1081 -6.18 17.90 11.09
CA GLY A 1081 -7.07 16.92 11.72
C GLY A 1081 -6.40 16.06 12.80
N PHE A 1082 -5.22 16.45 13.28
CA PHE A 1082 -4.48 15.70 14.30
C PHE A 1082 -5.06 15.91 15.70
N ILE A 1083 -5.47 17.14 16.01
CA ILE A 1083 -6.17 17.53 17.25
C ILE A 1083 -7.52 18.12 16.84
N VAL A 1084 -8.59 17.74 17.57
CA VAL A 1084 -9.95 18.22 17.31
C VAL A 1084 -10.19 19.59 17.95
#